data_AF-A0A847LF40-F1
#
_entry.id   AF-A0A847LF40-F1
#
_cell.length_a   1.000
_cell.length_b   1.000
_cell.length_c   1.000
_cell.angle_alpha   90.00
_cell.angle_beta   90.00
_cell.angle_gamma   90.00
#
_symmetry.space_group_name_H-M   'P 1'
#
loop_
_entity.id
_entity.type
_entity.pdbx_description
1 polymer ?
#
loop_
_entity_poly.entity_id
_entity_poly.type
_entity_poly.pdbx_seq_one_letter_code
_entity_poly.pdbx_strand_id
1 'polypeptide(L)'
;MLDAIELFQGLNPRELEQISNITVTETVKRGEVIFRQGEYSREFYLIKAGQVEISIKDFLNEKKILALLKSGDFFGEMALFDKDSARSATAIAAQNSVLFKIPGQDFERLLNDRPAISFKLLSALSKRLKESNLQKIAKPAGEPVYDAKVITVGSARAGYGKTTFATAMAQLMANELPKQILFIDLDLYYGDGTYVLGVFSPKSIVQLAERLRTGVSKREDLLGNLVRHSENLYSLPAPKDFLDSDRVTGEELIPVIKTCRRHFDYIIIDTDSTMGEIFFNALDLADHIFFLVSLNDAIAIKSNSLFFQGLSHLSLPENHVKLLIVKTNDPQALGKAQKMFKFPVLGALPSVKEFRLEHGETVYKHVPNDPYCEVLRTIGREIFGETSFHRKAESGFIYRLLFAPGGHHGAGTQGSQPGGETGVPTDDPLNMAAENYASVLKYIRLNISSGYLDQALKDATRMIEICPESPQLFQMLGEIYYLQKNFSQALEAFHRALHFDPANHLALAFLSLIEGRPEHLDQAIKLLQARLEKSPDFPDLLTDMAKVLFLHQSFPEAETFCRRALEISPGYAEANVQLALCLAEMQKFDDAIHVLLQVKPKNVRIYYLLGQYFFNSGRFYQASQAFHFVSEINPTYQDIGEKLEHLRVYFQKLHSLLEIHKDLRTSFPNYPDIRSRIGNILQLIGKREEAIAEYEEALRLNPGYVEAKKKLEWLQQTHDFQVDFTNAADHLVSLGITPETPDFRLEILFEKLASGRSEKSSGEEFVFTVRNLQDGRSIQLPLTLDTLRAGRLLADCSSLEPLFPEDMLLVQISIKESHEVLATMPHVVAIKELKTGSATIDLSTPESRAWYYPFHADSPFRPPLRHFFVSLQCPEMARAIAGDSPAYRVELRNHNTNTVAQGRTHAEDPARVGFIFNSTSRRDIMREGDQLRLKVFDRNSAEVLSMDFPVLKEDIDEFSKSIVLESLGYYFSAMEPPAEKAREAGG
;
A
#
# COMPACT_ATOMS: atom_id res chain seq x y z
N MET A 1 -23.61 11.23 48.53
CA MET A 1 -24.81 11.80 47.89
C MET A 1 -24.57 12.23 46.43
N LEU A 2 -23.39 12.78 46.09
CA LEU A 2 -22.97 13.00 44.68
C LEU A 2 -22.62 11.70 43.94
N ASP A 3 -22.19 10.67 44.67
CA ASP A 3 -21.95 9.29 44.19
C ASP A 3 -23.16 8.62 43.52
N ALA A 4 -24.38 8.99 43.92
CA ALA A 4 -25.61 8.46 43.33
C ALA A 4 -25.91 9.05 41.94
N ILE A 5 -25.21 10.11 41.53
CA ILE A 5 -25.38 10.75 40.22
C ILE A 5 -24.41 10.10 39.23
N GLU A 6 -24.96 9.59 38.12
CA GLU A 6 -24.22 8.88 37.06
C GLU A 6 -22.97 9.65 36.58
N LEU A 7 -23.09 10.97 36.47
CA LEU A 7 -22.00 11.87 36.07
C LEU A 7 -20.75 11.77 36.98
N PHE A 8 -20.96 11.52 38.28
CA PHE A 8 -19.91 11.49 39.31
C PHE A 8 -19.58 10.08 39.82
N GLN A 9 -20.19 9.04 39.25
CA GLN A 9 -19.86 7.65 39.58
C GLN A 9 -18.40 7.35 39.25
N GLY A 10 -17.72 6.57 40.10
CA GLY A 10 -16.31 6.22 39.91
C GLY A 10 -15.30 7.28 40.38
N LEU A 11 -15.76 8.43 40.87
CA LEU A 11 -14.91 9.39 41.60
C LEU A 11 -14.65 8.89 43.02
N ASN A 12 -13.44 9.12 43.52
CA ASN A 12 -13.07 8.72 44.88
C ASN A 12 -13.64 9.71 45.93
N PRO A 13 -13.69 9.33 47.23
CA PRO A 13 -14.34 10.15 48.26
C PRO A 13 -13.80 11.58 48.40
N ARG A 14 -12.49 11.80 48.23
CA ARG A 14 -11.89 13.15 48.30
C ARG A 14 -12.33 14.03 47.13
N GLU A 15 -12.55 13.43 45.97
CA GLU A 15 -12.99 14.11 44.76
C GLU A 15 -14.46 14.53 44.87
N LEU A 16 -15.30 13.66 45.43
CA LEU A 16 -16.69 13.98 45.71
C LEU A 16 -16.83 15.09 46.76
N GLU A 17 -15.93 15.12 47.75
CA GLU A 17 -15.87 16.20 48.75
C GLU A 17 -15.49 17.54 48.12
N GLN A 18 -14.53 17.57 47.20
CA GLN A 18 -14.15 18.78 46.45
C GLN A 18 -15.31 19.33 45.61
N ILE A 19 -16.05 18.46 44.92
CA ILE A 19 -17.24 18.85 44.15
C ILE A 19 -18.34 19.35 45.08
N SER A 20 -18.53 18.70 46.22
CA SER A 20 -19.50 19.14 47.23
C SER A 20 -19.20 20.55 47.76
N ASN A 21 -17.92 20.92 47.90
CA ASN A 21 -17.51 22.23 48.41
C ASN A 21 -17.82 23.38 47.45
N ILE A 22 -17.86 23.13 46.14
CA ILE A 22 -18.18 24.13 45.12
C ILE A 22 -19.65 24.09 44.68
N THR A 23 -20.45 23.19 45.27
CA THR A 23 -21.86 23.00 44.92
C THR A 23 -22.78 23.76 45.87
N VAL A 24 -23.64 24.61 45.32
CA VAL A 24 -24.69 25.33 46.04
C VAL A 24 -26.03 24.61 45.81
N THR A 25 -26.80 24.36 46.88
CA THR A 25 -28.15 23.79 46.73
C THR A 25 -29.18 24.90 46.60
N GLU A 26 -30.00 24.83 45.55
CA GLU A 26 -31.05 25.80 45.24
C GLU A 26 -32.40 25.10 45.15
N THR A 27 -33.47 25.73 45.64
CA THR A 27 -34.84 25.18 45.54
C THR A 27 -35.70 26.14 44.73
N VAL A 28 -36.24 25.64 43.62
CA VAL A 28 -37.06 26.40 42.67
C VAL A 28 -38.49 25.88 42.65
N LYS A 29 -39.46 26.78 42.64
CA LYS A 29 -40.90 26.43 42.61
C LYS A 29 -41.35 26.14 41.19
N ARG A 30 -42.41 25.34 41.03
CA ARG A 30 -43.03 25.10 39.72
C ARG A 30 -43.35 26.43 39.02
N GLY A 31 -42.92 26.56 37.77
CA GLY A 31 -43.11 27.73 36.91
C GLY A 31 -42.00 28.79 37.03
N GLU A 32 -41.08 28.64 38.00
CA GLU A 32 -39.97 29.56 38.20
C GLU A 32 -38.90 29.37 37.11
N VAL A 33 -38.39 30.49 36.59
CA VAL A 33 -37.39 30.49 35.51
C VAL A 33 -36.01 30.46 36.14
N ILE A 34 -35.20 29.48 35.74
CA ILE A 34 -33.84 29.27 36.25
C ILE A 34 -32.85 30.14 35.47
N PHE A 35 -32.98 30.17 34.14
CA PHE A 35 -32.33 31.14 33.25
C PHE A 35 -33.09 31.23 31.93
N ARG A 36 -32.89 32.32 31.18
CA ARG A 36 -33.52 32.56 29.88
C ARG A 36 -32.54 32.44 28.72
N GLN A 37 -33.07 32.06 27.57
CA GLN A 37 -32.36 32.12 26.30
C GLN A 37 -31.83 33.55 26.09
N GLY A 38 -30.55 33.68 25.71
CA GLY A 38 -29.88 34.95 25.52
C GLY A 38 -29.25 35.57 26.78
N GLU A 39 -29.42 34.98 27.97
CA GLU A 39 -28.73 35.43 29.18
C GLU A 39 -27.26 34.99 29.18
N TYR A 40 -26.34 35.79 29.76
CA TYR A 40 -24.91 35.49 29.84
C TYR A 40 -24.51 34.84 31.17
N SER A 41 -25.39 34.00 31.73
CA SER A 41 -25.10 33.25 32.95
C SER A 41 -24.37 31.94 32.60
N ARG A 42 -23.44 31.48 33.45
CA ARG A 42 -22.55 30.34 33.15
C ARG A 42 -22.57 29.23 34.20
N GLU A 43 -23.61 29.16 35.02
CA GLU A 43 -23.68 28.12 36.04
C GLU A 43 -24.17 26.81 35.45
N PHE A 44 -23.64 25.72 35.99
CA PHE A 44 -24.02 24.35 35.70
C PHE A 44 -25.03 23.88 36.75
N TYR A 45 -26.07 23.19 36.32
CA TYR A 45 -27.13 22.73 37.20
C TYR A 45 -27.31 21.22 37.09
N LEU A 46 -27.53 20.58 38.23
CA LEU A 46 -27.85 19.17 38.33
C LEU A 46 -29.15 19.00 39.15
N ILE A 47 -30.08 18.22 38.63
CA ILE A 47 -31.40 18.04 39.25
C ILE A 47 -31.29 16.96 40.32
N LYS A 48 -31.30 17.36 41.59
CA LYS A 48 -31.35 16.42 42.71
C LYS A 48 -32.73 15.79 42.84
N ALA A 49 -33.76 16.61 42.72
CA ALA A 49 -35.16 16.19 42.79
C ALA A 49 -36.03 17.15 41.97
N GLY A 50 -37.08 16.63 41.31
CA GLY A 50 -38.03 17.44 40.55
C GLY A 50 -37.84 17.31 39.04
N GLN A 51 -38.34 18.30 38.29
CA GLN A 51 -38.28 18.33 36.82
C GLN A 51 -38.08 19.73 36.29
N VAL A 52 -37.25 19.86 35.25
CA VAL A 52 -36.93 21.11 34.57
C VAL A 52 -37.22 20.98 33.08
N GLU A 53 -37.96 21.94 32.52
CA GLU A 53 -38.26 22.05 31.11
C GLU A 53 -37.23 22.97 30.42
N ILE A 54 -36.64 22.49 29.32
CA ILE A 54 -35.77 23.26 28.44
C ILE A 54 -36.55 23.63 27.19
N SER A 55 -36.63 24.92 26.85
CA SER A 55 -37.37 25.41 25.68
C SER A 55 -36.64 26.55 24.97
N ILE A 56 -36.81 26.64 23.66
CA ILE A 56 -36.36 27.76 22.84
C ILE A 56 -37.56 28.51 22.28
N LYS A 57 -37.36 29.80 21.99
CA LYS A 57 -38.29 30.54 21.14
C LYS A 57 -37.74 30.56 19.72
N ASP A 58 -38.57 30.20 18.76
CA ASP A 58 -38.20 30.30 17.34
C ASP A 58 -38.32 31.74 16.82
N PHE A 59 -38.03 31.94 15.53
CA PHE A 59 -38.08 33.27 14.88
C PHE A 59 -39.49 33.86 14.79
N LEU A 60 -40.55 33.06 15.00
CA LEU A 60 -41.94 33.49 15.12
C LEU A 60 -42.34 33.76 16.59
N ASN A 61 -41.38 33.65 17.51
CA ASN A 61 -41.56 33.80 18.95
C ASN A 61 -42.43 32.70 19.58
N GLU A 62 -42.60 31.57 18.89
CA GLU A 62 -43.33 30.41 19.39
C GLU A 62 -42.44 29.56 20.30
N LYS A 63 -43.02 29.06 21.40
CA LYS A 63 -42.28 28.28 22.40
C LYS A 63 -42.18 26.82 21.96
N LYS A 64 -40.96 26.33 21.74
CA LYS A 64 -40.67 24.94 21.43
C LYS A 64 -39.94 24.27 22.59
N ILE A 65 -40.56 23.23 23.16
CA ILE A 65 -39.95 22.42 24.23
C ILE A 65 -38.91 21.48 23.60
N LEU A 66 -37.67 21.57 24.07
CA LEU A 66 -36.56 20.73 23.62
C LEU A 66 -36.40 19.48 24.47
N ALA A 67 -36.60 19.60 25.79
CA ALA A 67 -36.45 18.49 26.73
C ALA A 67 -37.22 18.73 28.02
N LEU A 68 -37.61 17.63 28.69
CA LEU A 68 -38.10 17.62 30.06
C LEU A 68 -37.16 16.74 30.90
N LEU A 69 -36.31 17.40 31.68
CA LEU A 69 -35.24 16.81 32.48
C LEU A 69 -35.77 16.39 33.85
N LYS A 70 -35.26 15.29 34.39
CA LYS A 70 -35.70 14.67 35.66
C LYS A 70 -34.55 14.57 36.67
N SER A 71 -34.84 14.11 37.88
CA SER A 71 -33.81 13.82 38.89
C SER A 71 -32.66 12.97 38.31
N GLY A 72 -31.42 13.41 38.50
CA GLY A 72 -30.21 12.80 37.93
C GLY A 72 -29.71 13.49 36.66
N ASP A 73 -30.57 14.21 35.94
CA ASP A 73 -30.17 14.99 34.76
C ASP A 73 -29.46 16.30 35.14
N PHE A 74 -28.57 16.76 34.27
CA PHE A 74 -27.94 18.08 34.35
C PHE A 74 -28.33 18.98 33.17
N PHE A 75 -28.09 20.30 33.28
CA PHE A 75 -28.27 21.28 32.21
C PHE A 75 -27.46 22.56 32.47
N GLY A 76 -27.30 23.38 31.42
CA GLY A 76 -26.57 24.64 31.47
C GLY A 76 -25.08 24.53 31.12
N GLU A 77 -24.63 23.35 30.69
CA GLU A 77 -23.26 23.05 30.30
C GLU A 77 -22.82 23.74 29.00
N MET A 78 -23.74 24.02 28.07
CA MET A 78 -23.37 24.59 26.77
C MET A 78 -22.68 25.96 26.88
N ALA A 79 -23.10 26.78 27.83
CA ALA A 79 -22.53 28.11 28.08
C ALA A 79 -21.12 28.07 28.71
N LEU A 80 -20.60 26.88 29.04
CA LEU A 80 -19.25 26.66 29.57
C LEU A 80 -18.24 26.34 28.47
N PHE A 81 -18.68 25.81 27.33
CA PHE A 81 -17.79 25.42 26.22
C PHE A 81 -17.45 26.59 25.30
N ASP A 82 -18.32 27.60 25.20
CA ASP A 82 -18.10 28.79 24.40
C ASP A 82 -18.24 30.03 25.30
N LYS A 83 -17.09 30.67 25.58
CA LYS A 83 -16.99 31.80 26.51
C LYS A 83 -17.80 33.01 26.04
N ASP A 84 -18.04 33.17 24.75
CA ASP A 84 -18.76 34.34 24.23
C ASP A 84 -20.23 34.05 23.95
N SER A 85 -20.70 32.83 24.25
CA SER A 85 -22.08 32.40 24.00
C SER A 85 -23.04 32.78 25.13
N ALA A 86 -24.20 33.29 24.74
CA ALA A 86 -25.35 33.41 25.62
C ALA A 86 -26.08 32.05 25.76
N ARG A 87 -26.91 31.88 26.81
CA ARG A 87 -27.73 30.68 27.01
C ARG A 87 -28.51 30.34 25.74
N SER A 88 -28.31 29.13 25.23
CA SER A 88 -28.93 28.64 24.00
C SER A 88 -30.44 28.36 24.13
N ALA A 89 -30.95 28.21 25.37
CA ALA A 89 -32.34 27.91 25.68
C ALA A 89 -32.77 28.51 27.02
N THR A 90 -34.08 28.53 27.27
CA THR A 90 -34.70 28.90 28.55
C THR A 90 -34.94 27.65 29.39
N ALA A 91 -34.56 27.67 30.67
CA ALA A 91 -34.82 26.60 31.63
C ALA A 91 -35.88 27.04 32.65
N ILE A 92 -36.94 26.25 32.82
CA ILE A 92 -38.07 26.55 33.72
C ILE A 92 -38.37 25.31 34.57
N ALA A 93 -38.56 25.48 35.86
CA ALA A 93 -38.96 24.39 36.75
C ALA A 93 -40.36 23.88 36.39
N ALA A 94 -40.48 22.67 35.86
CA ALA A 94 -41.77 22.05 35.54
C ALA A 94 -42.49 21.54 36.80
N GLN A 95 -41.72 21.25 37.85
CA GLN A 95 -42.19 20.89 39.20
C GLN A 95 -41.35 21.64 40.26
N ASN A 96 -41.78 21.62 41.51
CA ASN A 96 -40.91 22.05 42.61
C ASN A 96 -39.64 21.18 42.58
N SER A 97 -38.50 21.83 42.39
CA SER A 97 -37.23 21.14 42.10
C SER A 97 -36.13 21.61 43.03
N VAL A 98 -35.26 20.68 43.42
CA VAL A 98 -34.04 20.93 44.16
C VAL A 98 -32.88 20.72 43.20
N LEU A 99 -32.08 21.77 43.01
CA LEU A 99 -30.97 21.82 42.07
C LEU A 99 -29.65 21.94 42.84
N PHE A 100 -28.64 21.25 42.35
CA PHE A 100 -27.25 21.50 42.68
C PHE A 100 -26.67 22.42 41.61
N LYS A 101 -26.36 23.66 42.01
CA LYS A 101 -25.79 24.71 41.18
C LYS A 101 -24.28 24.78 41.41
N ILE A 102 -23.50 24.70 40.35
CA ILE A 102 -22.04 24.87 40.38
C ILE A 102 -21.70 26.14 39.58
N PRO A 103 -21.00 27.13 40.17
CA PRO A 103 -20.55 28.31 39.43
C PRO A 103 -19.61 27.93 38.28
N GLY A 104 -19.73 28.63 37.15
CA GLY A 104 -19.02 28.23 35.93
C GLY A 104 -17.50 28.24 36.04
N GLN A 105 -16.92 29.20 36.76
CA GLN A 105 -15.46 29.26 36.96
C GLN A 105 -14.94 28.07 37.77
N ASP A 106 -15.71 27.61 38.77
CA ASP A 106 -15.33 26.47 39.60
C ASP A 106 -15.50 25.16 38.83
N PHE A 107 -16.52 25.08 37.96
CA PHE A 107 -16.72 23.93 37.08
C PHE A 107 -15.67 23.84 35.97
N GLU A 108 -15.27 24.95 35.34
CA GLU A 108 -14.19 24.99 34.35
C GLU A 108 -12.86 24.48 34.95
N ARG A 109 -12.53 24.90 36.18
CA ARG A 109 -11.36 24.38 36.91
C ARG A 109 -11.46 22.87 37.13
N LEU A 110 -12.64 22.39 37.55
CA LEU A 110 -12.90 20.96 37.74
C LEU A 110 -12.69 20.14 36.45
N LEU A 111 -13.11 20.66 35.29
CA LEU A 111 -12.92 20.00 33.99
C LEU A 111 -11.46 19.93 33.55
N ASN A 112 -10.69 21.00 33.79
CA ASN A 112 -9.27 21.05 33.46
C ASN A 112 -8.45 20.10 34.34
N ASP A 113 -8.75 20.04 35.63
CA ASP A 113 -8.01 19.22 36.58
C ASP A 113 -8.34 17.72 36.45
N ARG A 114 -9.47 17.36 35.83
CA ARG A 114 -10.01 15.98 35.79
C ARG A 114 -10.59 15.60 34.41
N PRO A 115 -9.76 15.14 33.45
CA PRO A 115 -10.22 14.75 32.12
C PRO A 115 -11.34 13.69 32.08
N ALA A 116 -11.42 12.81 33.09
CA ALA A 116 -12.45 11.78 33.19
C ALA A 116 -13.88 12.34 33.29
N ILE A 117 -14.07 13.50 33.94
CA ILE A 117 -15.38 14.16 34.06
C ILE A 117 -15.77 14.75 32.69
N SER A 118 -14.81 15.31 31.96
CA SER A 118 -14.99 15.85 30.61
C SER A 118 -15.44 14.76 29.61
N PHE A 119 -14.82 13.57 29.65
CA PHE A 119 -15.24 12.44 28.80
C PHE A 119 -16.67 11.96 29.11
N LYS A 120 -17.08 11.96 30.39
CA LYS A 120 -18.45 11.59 30.78
C LYS A 120 -19.48 12.62 30.34
N LEU A 121 -19.17 13.92 30.45
CA LEU A 121 -20.00 14.99 29.89
C LEU A 121 -20.15 14.86 28.38
N LEU A 122 -19.05 14.63 27.66
CA LEU A 122 -19.07 14.42 26.21
C LEU A 122 -19.93 13.21 25.82
N SER A 123 -19.81 12.10 26.56
CA SER A 123 -20.63 10.90 26.34
C SER A 123 -22.12 11.16 26.58
N ALA A 124 -22.47 11.84 27.67
CA ALA A 124 -23.85 12.19 27.99
C ALA A 124 -24.46 13.18 26.98
N LEU A 125 -23.67 14.17 26.51
CA LEU A 125 -24.08 15.11 25.46
C LEU A 125 -24.29 14.41 24.12
N SER A 126 -23.38 13.52 23.73
CA SER A 126 -23.52 12.71 22.52
C SER A 126 -24.79 11.85 22.56
N LYS A 127 -25.08 11.21 23.70
CA LYS A 127 -26.31 10.44 23.91
C LYS A 127 -27.57 11.31 23.78
N ARG A 128 -27.58 12.50 24.40
CA ARG A 128 -28.70 13.46 24.28
C ARG A 128 -28.88 13.99 22.87
N LEU A 129 -27.81 14.19 22.11
CA LEU A 129 -27.87 14.59 20.71
C LEU A 129 -28.52 13.49 19.85
N LYS A 130 -28.17 12.22 20.11
CA LYS A 130 -28.80 11.05 19.49
C LYS A 130 -30.29 10.94 19.86
N GLU A 131 -30.66 11.14 21.13
CA GLU A 131 -32.05 11.08 21.61
C GLU A 131 -32.92 12.25 21.13
N SER A 132 -32.39 13.47 21.06
CA SER A 132 -33.08 14.66 20.52
C SER A 132 -33.40 14.50 19.03
N ASN A 133 -32.51 13.84 18.28
CA ASN A 133 -32.75 13.47 16.90
C ASN A 133 -33.83 12.38 16.76
N LEU A 134 -34.05 11.55 17.77
CA LEU A 134 -35.13 10.56 17.83
C LEU A 134 -36.47 11.18 18.23
N GLN A 135 -36.49 12.17 19.13
CA GLN A 135 -37.73 12.82 19.62
C GLN A 135 -38.39 13.80 18.63
N LYS A 136 -37.71 14.18 17.54
CA LYS A 136 -38.34 14.93 16.42
C LYS A 136 -39.36 14.10 15.62
N ILE A 137 -39.54 12.82 15.96
CA ILE A 137 -40.50 11.91 15.32
C ILE A 137 -41.68 11.67 16.26
N ALA A 138 -42.52 12.69 16.47
CA ALA A 138 -43.85 12.46 17.04
C ALA A 138 -44.77 11.86 15.96
N LYS A 139 -45.29 10.66 16.27
CA LYS A 139 -46.14 9.80 15.41
C LYS A 139 -47.46 10.47 15.00
N PRO A 140 -47.88 10.38 13.72
CA PRO A 140 -49.29 10.23 13.38
C PRO A 140 -49.72 8.78 13.62
N ALA A 141 -50.85 8.58 14.30
CA ALA A 141 -51.41 7.25 14.53
C ALA A 141 -52.07 6.73 13.24
N GLY A 142 -51.69 5.53 12.78
CA GLY A 142 -52.49 4.78 11.80
C GLY A 142 -51.74 3.93 10.78
N GLU A 143 -50.44 4.15 10.51
CA GLU A 143 -49.71 3.37 9.51
C GLU A 143 -48.80 2.30 10.15
N PRO A 144 -48.71 1.08 9.59
CA PRO A 144 -47.75 0.08 10.05
C PRO A 144 -46.34 0.63 9.85
N VAL A 145 -45.67 0.95 10.96
CA VAL A 145 -44.28 1.41 10.96
C VAL A 145 -43.39 0.17 10.85
N TYR A 146 -42.78 -0.02 9.67
CA TYR A 146 -41.63 -0.91 9.58
C TYR A 146 -40.44 -0.15 10.21
N ASP A 147 -39.63 -0.82 11.02
CA ASP A 147 -38.31 -0.34 11.42
C ASP A 147 -37.31 -1.36 10.88
N ALA A 148 -36.87 -1.12 9.64
CA ALA A 148 -36.04 -2.07 8.92
C ALA A 148 -34.74 -2.35 9.69
N LYS A 149 -34.34 -3.62 9.79
CA LYS A 149 -32.98 -3.96 10.21
C LYS A 149 -32.00 -3.63 9.09
N VAL A 150 -31.07 -2.73 9.34
CA VAL A 150 -30.03 -2.32 8.40
C VAL A 150 -28.81 -3.23 8.55
N ILE A 151 -28.45 -3.90 7.46
CA ILE A 151 -27.30 -4.79 7.35
C ILE A 151 -26.30 -4.14 6.41
N THR A 152 -25.13 -3.75 6.92
CA THR A 152 -24.07 -3.13 6.13
C THR A 152 -22.92 -4.10 5.92
N VAL A 153 -22.46 -4.23 4.68
CA VAL A 153 -21.38 -5.14 4.29
C VAL A 153 -20.15 -4.34 3.91
N GLY A 154 -19.06 -4.51 4.67
CA GLY A 154 -17.82 -3.75 4.50
C GLY A 154 -16.58 -4.64 4.32
N SER A 155 -15.49 -4.06 3.82
CA SER A 155 -14.17 -4.71 3.73
C SER A 155 -13.10 -3.64 3.54
N ALA A 156 -11.87 -3.90 4.01
CA ALA A 156 -10.79 -2.92 3.86
C ALA A 156 -10.16 -2.87 2.46
N ARG A 157 -10.53 -3.82 1.59
CA ARG A 157 -10.03 -3.95 0.21
C ARG A 157 -11.13 -4.40 -0.73
N ALA A 158 -11.02 -4.01 -2.00
CA ALA A 158 -11.84 -4.56 -3.08
C ALA A 158 -11.55 -6.06 -3.31
N GLY A 159 -12.48 -6.77 -3.97
CA GLY A 159 -12.27 -8.17 -4.36
C GLY A 159 -12.46 -9.23 -3.26
N TYR A 160 -12.94 -8.85 -2.07
CA TYR A 160 -13.31 -9.77 -0.98
C TYR A 160 -14.77 -10.25 -1.01
N GLY A 161 -15.53 -9.84 -2.04
CA GLY A 161 -16.88 -10.37 -2.29
C GLY A 161 -18.00 -9.66 -1.54
N LYS A 162 -17.86 -8.36 -1.22
CA LYS A 162 -18.92 -7.55 -0.57
C LYS A 162 -20.22 -7.58 -1.38
N THR A 163 -20.15 -7.17 -2.64
CA THR A 163 -21.26 -7.18 -3.60
C THR A 163 -21.85 -8.58 -3.77
N THR A 164 -21.00 -9.61 -3.83
CA THR A 164 -21.46 -11.01 -3.91
C THR A 164 -22.25 -11.42 -2.67
N PHE A 165 -21.77 -11.07 -1.47
CA PHE A 165 -22.46 -11.36 -0.21
C PHE A 165 -23.78 -10.58 -0.10
N ALA A 166 -23.74 -9.27 -0.36
CA ALA A 166 -24.88 -8.37 -0.20
C ALA A 166 -26.02 -8.72 -1.17
N THR A 167 -25.69 -8.96 -2.45
CA THR A 167 -26.70 -9.34 -3.47
C THR A 167 -27.24 -10.76 -3.26
N ALA A 168 -26.39 -11.73 -2.89
CA ALA A 168 -26.85 -13.08 -2.58
C ALA A 168 -27.75 -13.10 -1.34
N MET A 169 -27.40 -12.36 -0.28
CA MET A 169 -28.23 -12.24 0.92
C MET A 169 -29.58 -11.58 0.59
N ALA A 170 -29.58 -10.48 -0.18
CA ALA A 170 -30.81 -9.78 -0.54
C ALA A 170 -31.77 -10.66 -1.34
N GLN A 171 -31.25 -11.40 -2.33
CA GLN A 171 -32.08 -12.28 -3.15
C GLN A 171 -32.55 -13.53 -2.40
N LEU A 172 -31.71 -14.10 -1.55
CA LEU A 172 -32.07 -15.23 -0.69
C LEU A 172 -33.19 -14.84 0.29
N MET A 173 -33.03 -13.72 1.01
CA MET A 173 -34.04 -13.23 1.95
C MET A 173 -35.37 -12.91 1.27
N ALA A 174 -35.36 -12.26 0.12
CA ALA A 174 -36.59 -11.89 -0.58
C ALA A 174 -37.36 -13.10 -1.13
N ASN A 175 -36.67 -14.20 -1.44
CA ASN A 175 -37.27 -15.41 -2.02
C ASN A 175 -37.69 -16.43 -0.97
N GLU A 176 -37.00 -16.50 0.17
CA GLU A 176 -37.29 -17.50 1.22
C GLU A 176 -38.02 -16.94 2.42
N LEU A 177 -38.09 -15.60 2.58
CA LEU A 177 -38.85 -14.96 3.65
C LEU A 177 -40.01 -14.15 3.08
N PRO A 178 -41.16 -14.10 3.77
CA PRO A 178 -42.27 -13.22 3.41
C PRO A 178 -41.99 -11.78 3.91
N LYS A 179 -40.89 -11.19 3.44
CA LYS A 179 -40.31 -9.93 3.96
C LYS A 179 -39.93 -8.99 2.83
N GLN A 180 -40.15 -7.70 3.02
CA GLN A 180 -39.81 -6.67 2.05
C GLN A 180 -38.34 -6.25 2.23
N ILE A 181 -37.52 -6.51 1.23
CA ILE A 181 -36.07 -6.32 1.25
C ILE A 181 -35.69 -5.17 0.31
N LEU A 182 -34.85 -4.27 0.80
CA LEU A 182 -34.21 -3.22 0.00
C LEU A 182 -32.70 -3.45 -0.07
N PHE A 183 -32.16 -3.57 -1.28
CA PHE A 183 -30.72 -3.52 -1.53
C PHE A 183 -30.30 -2.08 -1.86
N ILE A 184 -29.29 -1.54 -1.19
CA ILE A 184 -28.73 -0.21 -1.49
C ILE A 184 -27.28 -0.39 -1.91
N ASP A 185 -26.95 0.15 -3.08
CA ASP A 185 -25.60 0.19 -3.61
C ASP A 185 -24.98 1.56 -3.27
N LEU A 186 -24.04 1.58 -2.32
CA LEU A 186 -23.32 2.78 -1.89
C LEU A 186 -21.92 2.90 -2.47
N ASP A 187 -21.54 2.01 -3.40
CA ASP A 187 -20.39 2.28 -4.24
C ASP A 187 -20.78 3.32 -5.30
N LEU A 188 -20.87 4.58 -4.87
CA LEU A 188 -21.45 5.64 -5.71
C LEU A 188 -20.67 5.83 -7.01
N TYR A 189 -19.35 5.63 -6.95
CA TYR A 189 -18.50 5.80 -8.11
C TYR A 189 -18.57 4.55 -9.01
N TYR A 190 -18.54 3.33 -8.48
CA TYR A 190 -18.33 2.12 -9.31
C TYR A 190 -19.31 0.97 -9.01
N GLY A 191 -20.49 1.29 -8.45
CA GLY A 191 -21.48 0.34 -7.99
C GLY A 191 -22.17 -0.45 -9.10
N ASP A 192 -21.81 -1.73 -9.18
CA ASP A 192 -22.41 -2.71 -10.08
C ASP A 192 -23.38 -3.67 -9.35
N GLY A 193 -23.68 -3.44 -8.07
CA GLY A 193 -24.49 -4.37 -7.27
C GLY A 193 -25.90 -4.58 -7.82
N THR A 194 -26.49 -3.54 -8.42
CA THR A 194 -27.79 -3.68 -9.10
C THR A 194 -27.69 -4.43 -10.43
N TYR A 195 -26.55 -4.35 -11.13
CA TYR A 195 -26.29 -5.15 -12.34
C TYR A 195 -26.21 -6.65 -11.99
N VAL A 196 -25.57 -7.00 -10.87
CA VAL A 196 -25.51 -8.38 -10.36
C VAL A 196 -26.89 -8.94 -10.00
N LEU A 197 -27.86 -8.09 -9.65
CA LEU A 197 -29.26 -8.48 -9.46
C LEU A 197 -30.05 -8.62 -10.78
N GLY A 198 -29.44 -8.30 -11.93
CA GLY A 198 -29.98 -8.56 -13.26
C GLY A 198 -30.86 -7.46 -13.85
N VAL A 199 -30.77 -6.22 -13.34
CA VAL A 199 -31.60 -5.09 -13.84
C VAL A 199 -30.76 -3.85 -14.11
N PHE A 200 -30.97 -3.23 -15.26
CA PHE A 200 -30.45 -1.91 -15.59
C PHE A 200 -31.55 -0.86 -15.43
N SER A 201 -31.38 0.09 -14.51
CA SER A 201 -32.39 1.12 -14.23
C SER A 201 -31.79 2.52 -14.30
N PRO A 202 -32.48 3.53 -14.87
CA PRO A 202 -32.04 4.93 -14.83
C PRO A 202 -32.23 5.61 -13.47
N LYS A 203 -32.80 4.91 -12.48
CA LYS A 203 -33.01 5.43 -11.12
C LYS A 203 -31.74 5.27 -10.29
N SER A 204 -31.43 6.26 -9.47
CA SER A 204 -30.29 6.23 -8.56
C SER A 204 -30.61 6.89 -7.22
N ILE A 205 -29.75 6.66 -6.25
CA ILE A 205 -29.78 7.31 -4.93
C ILE A 205 -29.85 8.85 -5.01
N VAL A 206 -29.28 9.46 -6.05
CA VAL A 206 -29.28 10.92 -6.28
C VAL A 206 -30.71 11.44 -6.44
N GLN A 207 -31.52 10.80 -7.29
CA GLN A 207 -32.89 11.22 -7.55
C GLN A 207 -33.76 11.14 -6.29
N LEU A 208 -33.54 10.11 -5.47
CA LEU A 208 -34.24 9.98 -4.21
C LEU A 208 -33.76 11.04 -3.21
N ALA A 209 -32.46 11.26 -3.08
CA ALA A 209 -31.89 12.29 -2.21
C ALA A 209 -32.42 13.70 -2.57
N GLU A 210 -32.42 14.07 -3.85
CA GLU A 210 -32.99 15.33 -4.34
C GLU A 210 -34.48 15.46 -4.02
N ARG A 211 -35.27 14.41 -4.25
CA ARG A 211 -36.70 14.42 -3.94
C ARG A 211 -36.98 14.54 -2.45
N LEU A 212 -36.14 13.94 -1.60
CA LEU A 212 -36.25 14.11 -0.15
C LEU A 212 -36.03 15.56 0.27
N ARG A 213 -35.22 16.35 -0.45
CA ARG A 213 -35.08 17.80 -0.23
C ARG A 213 -36.37 18.56 -0.53
N THR A 214 -37.17 18.08 -1.48
CA THR A 214 -38.41 18.74 -1.92
C THR A 214 -39.68 18.20 -1.25
N GLY A 215 -39.57 17.18 -0.38
CA GLY A 215 -40.62 16.78 0.56
C GLY A 215 -41.40 15.51 0.19
N VAL A 216 -40.73 14.38 -0.06
CA VAL A 216 -41.40 13.07 -0.20
C VAL A 216 -42.12 12.72 1.11
N SER A 217 -43.43 12.47 1.02
CA SER A 217 -44.26 12.20 2.20
C SER A 217 -45.01 10.86 2.14
N LYS A 218 -45.08 10.20 0.98
CA LYS A 218 -45.90 8.98 0.77
C LYS A 218 -45.07 7.79 0.24
N ARG A 219 -45.46 6.58 0.64
CA ARG A 219 -44.81 5.31 0.25
C ARG A 219 -44.75 5.10 -1.27
N GLU A 220 -45.80 5.49 -1.99
CA GLU A 220 -45.90 5.36 -3.44
C GLU A 220 -44.81 6.18 -4.16
N ASP A 221 -44.53 7.37 -3.66
CA ASP A 221 -43.49 8.26 -4.20
C ASP A 221 -42.09 7.68 -3.97
N LEU A 222 -41.85 7.06 -2.80
CA LEU A 222 -40.61 6.34 -2.48
C LEU A 222 -40.40 5.16 -3.42
N LEU A 223 -41.38 4.26 -3.52
CA LEU A 223 -41.31 3.08 -4.39
C LEU A 223 -41.14 3.48 -5.86
N GLY A 224 -41.71 4.62 -6.27
CA GLY A 224 -41.51 5.23 -7.58
C GLY A 224 -40.06 5.59 -7.90
N ASN A 225 -39.19 5.77 -6.89
CA ASN A 225 -37.75 6.04 -7.06
C ASN A 225 -36.86 4.81 -6.90
N LEU A 226 -37.44 3.65 -6.59
CA LEU A 226 -36.72 2.39 -6.43
C LEU A 226 -36.86 1.51 -7.69
N VAL A 227 -35.94 0.57 -7.81
CA VAL A 227 -35.99 -0.51 -8.81
C VAL A 227 -36.65 -1.71 -8.16
N ARG A 228 -37.68 -2.25 -8.81
CA ARG A 228 -38.33 -3.47 -8.33
C ARG A 228 -37.76 -4.68 -9.07
N HIS A 229 -37.23 -5.65 -8.33
CA HIS A 229 -36.68 -6.90 -8.87
C HIS A 229 -37.67 -8.06 -8.77
N SER A 230 -38.40 -8.13 -7.65
CA SER A 230 -39.44 -9.13 -7.42
C SER A 230 -40.57 -8.55 -6.57
N GLU A 231 -41.51 -9.40 -6.14
CA GLU A 231 -42.59 -8.96 -5.23
C GLU A 231 -42.04 -8.38 -3.92
N ASN A 232 -40.92 -8.94 -3.45
CA ASN A 232 -40.32 -8.69 -2.14
C ASN A 232 -38.93 -8.04 -2.21
N LEU A 233 -38.34 -7.85 -3.39
CA LEU A 233 -37.00 -7.27 -3.55
C LEU A 233 -37.03 -5.96 -4.33
N TYR A 234 -36.48 -4.92 -3.72
CA TYR A 234 -36.25 -3.62 -4.31
C TYR A 234 -34.76 -3.28 -4.26
N SER A 235 -34.28 -2.42 -5.15
CA SER A 235 -32.96 -1.80 -5.01
C SER A 235 -32.97 -0.29 -5.22
N LEU A 236 -32.01 0.36 -4.56
CA LEU A 236 -31.62 1.74 -4.79
C LEU A 236 -30.21 1.74 -5.40
N PRO A 237 -30.08 1.96 -6.72
CA PRO A 237 -28.79 1.87 -7.41
C PRO A 237 -27.88 3.08 -7.12
N ALA A 238 -26.58 2.85 -7.28
CA ALA A 238 -25.58 3.91 -7.38
C ALA A 238 -25.86 4.83 -8.60
N PRO A 239 -25.35 6.07 -8.60
CA PRO A 239 -25.38 6.97 -9.76
C PRO A 239 -24.75 6.33 -11.00
N LYS A 240 -25.29 6.63 -12.19
CA LYS A 240 -24.69 6.19 -13.47
C LYS A 240 -23.53 7.07 -13.92
N ASP A 241 -23.58 8.34 -13.53
CA ASP A 241 -22.53 9.31 -13.79
C ASP A 241 -21.73 9.52 -12.50
N PHE A 242 -20.41 9.46 -12.60
CA PHE A 242 -19.53 9.70 -11.46
C PHE A 242 -19.62 11.16 -10.99
N LEU A 243 -19.98 12.10 -11.88
CA LEU A 243 -20.20 13.51 -11.51
C LEU A 243 -21.41 13.66 -10.58
N ASP A 244 -22.38 12.75 -10.66
CA ASP A 244 -23.51 12.70 -9.75
C ASP A 244 -23.16 12.02 -8.41
N SER A 245 -22.00 11.35 -8.30
CA SER A 245 -21.54 10.69 -7.06
C SER A 245 -21.19 11.70 -5.98
N ASP A 246 -20.54 12.80 -6.36
CA ASP A 246 -20.18 13.89 -5.43
C ASP A 246 -21.41 14.67 -4.92
N ARG A 247 -22.58 14.46 -5.53
CA ARG A 247 -23.83 15.14 -5.15
C ARG A 247 -24.50 14.49 -3.94
N VAL A 248 -24.12 13.25 -3.59
CA VAL A 248 -24.68 12.50 -2.47
C VAL A 248 -23.65 12.50 -1.34
N THR A 249 -23.85 13.41 -0.38
CA THR A 249 -23.00 13.53 0.81
C THR A 249 -23.45 12.57 1.91
N GLY A 250 -22.62 12.40 2.94
CA GLY A 250 -23.01 11.62 4.12
C GLY A 250 -24.23 12.18 4.85
N GLU A 251 -24.39 13.51 4.88
CA GLU A 251 -25.57 14.18 5.42
C GLU A 251 -26.86 13.84 4.65
N GLU A 252 -26.76 13.63 3.33
CA GLU A 252 -27.90 13.28 2.48
C GLU A 252 -28.26 11.80 2.53
N LEU A 253 -27.28 10.94 2.78
CA LEU A 253 -27.47 9.51 2.97
C LEU A 253 -28.37 9.21 4.18
N ILE A 254 -28.21 9.96 5.28
CA ILE A 254 -28.94 9.73 6.53
C ILE A 254 -30.47 9.83 6.34
N PRO A 255 -31.04 10.90 5.74
CA PRO A 255 -32.45 10.97 5.39
C PRO A 255 -32.93 9.87 4.44
N VAL A 256 -32.10 9.47 3.47
CA VAL A 256 -32.43 8.39 2.52
C VAL A 256 -32.66 7.07 3.27
N ILE A 257 -31.67 6.63 4.04
CA ILE A 257 -31.77 5.38 4.81
C ILE A 257 -32.91 5.46 5.83
N LYS A 258 -33.03 6.57 6.56
CA LYS A 258 -34.12 6.76 7.55
C LYS A 258 -35.51 6.71 6.93
N THR A 259 -35.68 7.22 5.72
CA THR A 259 -36.96 7.16 5.00
C THR A 259 -37.24 5.73 4.56
N CYS A 260 -36.25 5.05 3.97
CA CYS A 260 -36.37 3.65 3.57
C CYS A 260 -36.68 2.73 4.77
N ARG A 261 -36.09 2.97 5.94
CA ARG A 261 -36.33 2.15 7.16
C ARG A 261 -37.81 2.02 7.52
N ARG A 262 -38.65 3.01 7.16
CA ARG A 262 -40.09 3.04 7.46
C ARG A 262 -40.93 2.10 6.59
N HIS A 263 -40.38 1.56 5.51
CA HIS A 263 -41.15 0.87 4.46
C HIS A 263 -40.64 -0.53 4.10
N PHE A 264 -39.52 -0.97 4.67
CA PHE A 264 -38.90 -2.28 4.42
C PHE A 264 -38.68 -3.02 5.73
N ASP A 265 -38.62 -4.35 5.68
CA ASP A 265 -38.24 -5.18 6.84
C ASP A 265 -36.72 -5.26 7.01
N TYR A 266 -35.99 -5.30 5.89
CA TYR A 266 -34.53 -5.32 5.86
C TYR A 266 -33.98 -4.37 4.80
N ILE A 267 -32.89 -3.70 5.14
CA ILE A 267 -32.08 -2.91 4.20
C ILE A 267 -30.69 -3.53 4.20
N ILE A 268 -30.22 -3.96 3.02
CA ILE A 268 -28.88 -4.52 2.84
C ILE A 268 -28.07 -3.51 2.05
N ILE A 269 -26.99 -3.01 2.65
CA ILE A 269 -26.13 -1.98 2.12
C ILE A 269 -24.81 -2.61 1.66
N ASP A 270 -24.52 -2.51 0.38
CA ASP A 270 -23.19 -2.77 -0.18
C ASP A 270 -22.39 -1.48 -0.18
N THR A 271 -21.24 -1.46 0.49
CA THR A 271 -20.35 -0.29 0.51
C THR A 271 -19.24 -0.44 -0.51
N ASP A 272 -18.62 0.67 -0.89
CA ASP A 272 -17.34 0.64 -1.60
C ASP A 272 -16.20 0.14 -0.71
N SER A 273 -15.00 0.05 -1.29
CA SER A 273 -13.76 -0.19 -0.54
C SER A 273 -13.09 1.07 -0.02
N THR A 274 -13.61 2.27 -0.33
CA THR A 274 -13.06 3.51 0.21
C THR A 274 -13.65 3.73 1.60
N MET A 275 -12.80 4.03 2.58
CA MET A 275 -13.24 4.28 3.96
C MET A 275 -13.59 5.75 4.14
N GLY A 276 -14.47 6.26 3.26
CA GLY A 276 -14.90 7.66 3.25
C GLY A 276 -16.05 7.95 4.22
N GLU A 277 -16.55 9.19 4.17
CA GLU A 277 -17.67 9.66 5.00
C GLU A 277 -18.93 8.80 4.85
N ILE A 278 -19.29 8.44 3.61
CA ILE A 278 -20.44 7.60 3.25
C ILE A 278 -20.35 6.23 3.91
N PHE A 279 -19.15 5.63 3.89
CA PHE A 279 -18.87 4.35 4.52
C PHE A 279 -19.13 4.40 6.03
N PHE A 280 -18.57 5.39 6.73
CA PHE A 280 -18.77 5.51 8.19
C PHE A 280 -20.22 5.83 8.58
N ASN A 281 -20.94 6.64 7.81
CA ASN A 281 -22.36 6.89 8.04
C ASN A 281 -23.21 5.63 7.81
N ALA A 282 -22.88 4.81 6.81
CA ALA A 282 -23.52 3.52 6.60
C ALA A 282 -23.25 2.54 7.76
N LEU A 283 -22.08 2.62 8.41
CA LEU A 283 -21.79 1.85 9.62
C LEU A 283 -22.57 2.35 10.84
N ASP A 284 -22.66 3.66 11.07
CA ASP A 284 -23.38 4.23 12.22
C ASP A 284 -24.89 3.95 12.16
N LEU A 285 -25.45 3.85 10.96
CA LEU A 285 -26.86 3.52 10.73
C LEU A 285 -27.18 2.02 10.74
N ALA A 286 -26.17 1.15 10.84
CA ALA A 286 -26.31 -0.30 10.75
C ALA A 286 -26.71 -0.96 12.08
N ASP A 287 -27.65 -1.89 12.01
CA ASP A 287 -27.99 -2.79 13.12
C ASP A 287 -27.03 -4.00 13.14
N HIS A 288 -26.58 -4.43 11.96
CA HIS A 288 -25.58 -5.49 11.80
C HIS A 288 -24.54 -5.10 10.75
N ILE A 289 -23.26 -5.20 11.12
CA ILE A 289 -22.14 -4.95 10.20
C ILE A 289 -21.42 -6.27 9.96
N PHE A 290 -21.39 -6.73 8.70
CA PHE A 290 -20.56 -7.86 8.29
C PHE A 290 -19.31 -7.35 7.61
N PHE A 291 -18.15 -7.62 8.21
CA PHE A 291 -16.88 -7.19 7.66
C PHE A 291 -16.08 -8.36 7.11
N LEU A 292 -15.81 -8.34 5.81
CA LEU A 292 -15.13 -9.41 5.09
C LEU A 292 -13.61 -9.23 5.16
N VAL A 293 -12.89 -10.26 5.62
CA VAL A 293 -11.43 -10.24 5.78
C VAL A 293 -10.77 -11.45 5.11
N SER A 294 -9.60 -11.25 4.51
CA SER A 294 -8.75 -12.33 4.00
C SER A 294 -7.52 -12.46 4.88
N LEU A 295 -7.11 -13.72 5.17
CA LEU A 295 -5.88 -14.03 5.90
C LEU A 295 -4.75 -14.55 5.00
N ASN A 296 -4.96 -14.57 3.68
CA ASN A 296 -4.00 -15.16 2.75
C ASN A 296 -2.90 -14.18 2.31
N ASP A 297 -2.97 -12.92 2.74
CA ASP A 297 -2.03 -11.85 2.37
C ASP A 297 -1.59 -11.08 3.62
N ALA A 298 -0.28 -11.01 3.86
CA ALA A 298 0.33 -10.31 4.99
C ALA A 298 0.05 -8.80 4.96
N ILE A 299 -0.08 -8.20 3.77
CA ILE A 299 -0.39 -6.78 3.61
C ILE A 299 -1.86 -6.53 3.98
N ALA A 300 -2.78 -7.38 3.50
CA ALA A 300 -4.18 -7.32 3.88
C ALA A 300 -4.40 -7.50 5.38
N ILE A 301 -3.66 -8.41 6.00
CA ILE A 301 -3.65 -8.63 7.45
C ILE A 301 -3.25 -7.33 8.18
N LYS A 302 -2.17 -6.68 7.76
CA LYS A 302 -1.68 -5.43 8.36
C LYS A 302 -2.68 -4.28 8.19
N SER A 303 -3.23 -4.10 7.00
CA SER A 303 -4.26 -3.08 6.72
C SER A 303 -5.54 -3.30 7.54
N ASN A 304 -6.03 -4.54 7.61
CA ASN A 304 -7.18 -4.90 8.43
C ASN A 304 -6.89 -4.65 9.92
N SER A 305 -5.70 -5.01 10.41
CA SER A 305 -5.31 -4.80 11.81
C SER A 305 -5.30 -3.32 12.18
N LEU A 306 -4.72 -2.46 11.34
CA LEU A 306 -4.70 -1.01 11.55
C LEU A 306 -6.12 -0.41 11.50
N PHE A 307 -6.94 -0.85 10.55
CA PHE A 307 -8.34 -0.43 10.44
C PHE A 307 -9.15 -0.76 11.70
N PHE A 308 -9.07 -2.01 12.18
CA PHE A 308 -9.79 -2.41 13.40
C PHE A 308 -9.24 -1.77 14.67
N GLN A 309 -7.94 -1.45 14.70
CA GLN A 309 -7.37 -0.64 15.77
C GLN A 309 -7.99 0.77 15.76
N GLY A 310 -8.09 1.43 14.61
CA GLY A 310 -8.78 2.72 14.47
C GLY A 310 -10.26 2.64 14.83
N LEU A 311 -10.95 1.60 14.38
CA LEU A 311 -12.37 1.35 14.67
C LEU A 311 -12.65 1.14 16.16
N SER A 312 -11.70 0.57 16.91
CA SER A 312 -11.83 0.42 18.37
C SER A 312 -11.78 1.75 19.13
N HIS A 313 -11.35 2.84 18.46
CA HIS A 313 -11.41 4.20 18.98
C HIS A 313 -12.66 4.97 18.52
N LEU A 314 -13.36 4.47 17.50
CA LEU A 314 -14.68 4.97 17.11
C LEU A 314 -15.73 4.36 18.06
N SER A 315 -16.70 5.15 18.50
CA SER A 315 -17.77 4.71 19.43
C SER A 315 -18.81 3.80 18.76
N LEU A 316 -18.38 2.84 17.95
CA LEU A 316 -19.23 1.81 17.35
C LEU A 316 -19.44 0.68 18.38
N PRO A 317 -20.67 0.21 18.60
CA PRO A 317 -20.92 -0.85 19.58
C PRO A 317 -20.18 -2.13 19.17
N GLU A 318 -19.31 -2.66 20.03
CA GLU A 318 -18.48 -3.86 19.76
C GLU A 318 -19.32 -5.08 19.31
N ASN A 319 -20.61 -5.12 19.67
CA ASN A 319 -21.54 -6.20 19.33
C ASN A 319 -22.15 -6.09 17.91
N HIS A 320 -21.98 -4.97 17.21
CA HIS A 320 -22.59 -4.75 15.90
C HIS A 320 -21.71 -5.29 14.76
N VAL A 321 -20.39 -5.26 14.91
CA VAL A 321 -19.40 -5.70 13.91
C VAL A 321 -19.09 -7.19 14.04
N LYS A 322 -19.28 -7.94 12.95
CA LYS A 322 -19.05 -9.39 12.84
C LYS A 322 -18.08 -9.67 11.71
N LEU A 323 -16.98 -10.35 12.00
CA LEU A 323 -15.94 -10.65 11.01
C LEU A 323 -16.22 -11.98 10.30
N LEU A 324 -16.13 -11.98 8.97
CA LEU A 324 -16.20 -13.18 8.14
C LEU A 324 -14.92 -13.34 7.34
N ILE A 325 -14.27 -14.50 7.48
CA ILE A 325 -13.05 -14.83 6.75
C ILE A 325 -13.41 -15.35 5.36
N VAL A 326 -12.86 -14.74 4.31
CA VAL A 326 -13.10 -15.16 2.92
C VAL A 326 -11.92 -15.94 2.36
N LYS A 327 -12.20 -16.87 1.42
CA LYS A 327 -11.19 -17.60 0.63
C LYS A 327 -10.15 -18.38 1.45
N THR A 328 -10.52 -18.95 2.60
CA THR A 328 -9.57 -19.73 3.43
C THR A 328 -9.86 -21.23 3.38
N ASN A 329 -8.78 -22.01 3.22
CA ASN A 329 -8.77 -23.46 3.40
C ASN A 329 -8.04 -23.88 4.69
N ASP A 330 -7.62 -22.91 5.53
CA ASP A 330 -6.85 -23.15 6.75
C ASP A 330 -7.79 -23.45 7.93
N PRO A 331 -7.77 -24.67 8.50
CA PRO A 331 -8.57 -25.03 9.67
C PRO A 331 -8.27 -24.16 10.91
N GLN A 332 -7.10 -23.53 10.97
CA GLN A 332 -6.68 -22.66 12.09
C GLN A 332 -6.98 -21.17 11.85
N ALA A 333 -7.55 -20.80 10.70
CA ALA A 333 -7.83 -19.41 10.33
C ALA A 333 -8.64 -18.66 11.40
N LEU A 334 -9.61 -19.31 12.03
CA LEU A 334 -10.46 -18.72 13.06
C LEU A 334 -9.66 -18.32 14.30
N GLY A 335 -8.81 -19.22 14.80
CA GLY A 335 -7.97 -18.95 15.97
C GLY A 335 -6.93 -17.87 15.72
N LYS A 336 -6.40 -17.78 14.48
CA LYS A 336 -5.52 -16.69 14.06
C LYS A 336 -6.28 -15.36 14.02
N ALA A 337 -7.41 -15.29 13.32
CA ALA A 337 -8.24 -14.08 13.22
C ALA A 337 -8.69 -13.57 14.60
N GLN A 338 -9.14 -14.47 15.49
CA GLN A 338 -9.63 -14.10 16.83
C GLN A 338 -8.52 -13.55 17.74
N LYS A 339 -7.26 -13.96 17.53
CA LYS A 339 -6.09 -13.39 18.23
C LYS A 339 -5.65 -12.06 17.62
N MET A 340 -5.87 -11.87 16.32
CA MET A 340 -5.39 -10.71 15.57
C MET A 340 -6.36 -9.52 15.60
N PHE A 341 -7.66 -9.78 15.67
CA PHE A 341 -8.69 -8.75 15.67
C PHE A 341 -9.45 -8.72 16.99
N LYS A 342 -9.77 -7.52 17.48
CA LYS A 342 -10.50 -7.31 18.74
C LYS A 342 -12.03 -7.48 18.62
N PHE A 343 -12.54 -7.84 17.44
CA PHE A 343 -13.98 -8.00 17.17
C PHE A 343 -14.38 -9.49 17.08
N PRO A 344 -15.66 -9.83 17.32
CA PRO A 344 -16.15 -11.20 17.19
C PRO A 344 -15.94 -11.75 15.75
N VAL A 345 -15.17 -12.84 15.64
CA VAL A 345 -15.03 -13.56 14.37
C VAL A 345 -16.16 -14.58 14.27
N LEU A 346 -17.10 -14.34 13.36
CA LEU A 346 -18.28 -15.18 13.19
C LEU A 346 -17.93 -16.52 12.53
N GLY A 347 -17.04 -16.52 11.53
CA GLY A 347 -16.61 -17.73 10.83
C GLY A 347 -16.01 -17.46 9.46
N ALA A 348 -16.11 -18.43 8.55
CA ALA A 348 -15.56 -18.34 7.20
C ALA A 348 -16.62 -18.58 6.11
N LEU A 349 -16.50 -17.86 4.99
CA LEU A 349 -17.31 -18.03 3.79
C LEU A 349 -16.60 -18.98 2.79
N PRO A 350 -17.30 -20.02 2.27
CA PRO A 350 -16.72 -20.93 1.28
C PRO A 350 -16.45 -20.24 -0.06
N SER A 351 -15.53 -20.79 -0.84
CA SER A 351 -15.33 -20.39 -2.24
C SER A 351 -16.45 -20.95 -3.12
N VAL A 352 -17.01 -20.12 -4.01
CA VAL A 352 -18.00 -20.53 -5.01
C VAL A 352 -17.26 -21.01 -6.27
N LYS A 353 -17.44 -22.27 -6.66
CA LYS A 353 -16.60 -22.93 -7.71
C LYS A 353 -16.99 -22.61 -9.15
N GLU A 354 -18.22 -22.19 -9.42
CA GLU A 354 -18.77 -22.05 -10.79
C GLU A 354 -19.60 -20.76 -10.95
N PHE A 355 -19.08 -19.62 -10.48
CA PHE A 355 -19.80 -18.34 -10.52
C PHE A 355 -19.05 -17.29 -11.34
N ARG A 356 -19.68 -16.80 -12.42
CA ARG A 356 -19.20 -15.66 -13.23
C ARG A 356 -20.23 -14.53 -13.17
N LEU A 357 -19.79 -13.37 -12.67
CA LEU A 357 -20.63 -12.15 -12.52
C LEU A 357 -21.16 -11.60 -13.86
N GLU A 358 -20.57 -12.01 -14.98
CA GLU A 358 -20.85 -11.54 -16.36
C GLU A 358 -22.29 -11.78 -16.84
N HIS A 359 -23.10 -12.57 -16.13
CA HIS A 359 -24.46 -12.93 -16.56
C HIS A 359 -25.58 -12.26 -15.75
N GLY A 360 -25.27 -11.35 -14.81
CA GLY A 360 -26.29 -10.65 -14.01
C GLY A 360 -27.15 -11.58 -13.16
N GLU A 361 -26.57 -12.68 -12.68
CA GLU A 361 -27.21 -13.63 -11.78
C GLU A 361 -26.41 -13.68 -10.47
N THR A 362 -27.09 -13.70 -9.32
CA THR A 362 -26.40 -13.90 -8.03
C THR A 362 -26.07 -15.38 -7.81
N VAL A 363 -25.19 -15.66 -6.84
CA VAL A 363 -24.88 -17.03 -6.39
C VAL A 363 -26.15 -17.80 -6.04
N TYR A 364 -27.13 -17.15 -5.40
CA TYR A 364 -28.40 -17.77 -5.06
C TYR A 364 -29.21 -18.14 -6.30
N LYS A 365 -29.27 -17.27 -7.31
CA LYS A 365 -30.01 -17.53 -8.55
C LYS A 365 -29.37 -18.68 -9.35
N HIS A 366 -28.05 -18.73 -9.36
CA HIS A 366 -27.30 -19.75 -10.10
C HIS A 366 -27.33 -21.11 -9.40
N VAL A 367 -26.97 -21.16 -8.11
CA VAL A 367 -26.90 -22.39 -7.31
C VAL A 367 -27.50 -22.15 -5.92
N PRO A 368 -28.84 -22.19 -5.77
CA PRO A 368 -29.52 -21.89 -4.50
C PRO A 368 -29.10 -22.78 -3.34
N ASN A 369 -28.63 -24.00 -3.63
CA ASN A 369 -28.21 -25.00 -2.64
C ASN A 369 -26.68 -25.05 -2.45
N ASP A 370 -25.93 -24.07 -2.95
CA ASP A 370 -24.47 -24.00 -2.75
C ASP A 370 -24.14 -23.88 -1.25
N PRO A 371 -23.01 -24.47 -0.77
CA PRO A 371 -22.55 -24.28 0.61
C PRO A 371 -22.46 -22.81 1.05
N TYR A 372 -22.21 -21.89 0.13
CA TYR A 372 -22.25 -20.44 0.38
C TYR A 372 -23.64 -19.97 0.80
N CYS A 373 -24.69 -20.36 0.05
CA CYS A 373 -26.08 -20.01 0.35
C CYS A 373 -26.55 -20.62 1.68
N GLU A 374 -26.09 -21.83 2.02
CA GLU A 374 -26.38 -22.45 3.32
C GLU A 374 -25.78 -21.68 4.51
N VAL A 375 -24.58 -21.12 4.35
CA VAL A 375 -23.99 -20.23 5.36
C VAL A 375 -24.83 -18.96 5.52
N LEU A 376 -25.30 -18.36 4.43
CA LEU A 376 -26.19 -17.18 4.48
C LEU A 376 -27.53 -17.49 5.17
N ARG A 377 -28.19 -18.63 4.88
CA ARG A 377 -29.39 -19.09 5.60
C ARG A 377 -29.13 -19.21 7.10
N THR A 378 -27.94 -19.69 7.47
CA THR A 378 -27.57 -19.88 8.87
C THR A 378 -27.32 -18.53 9.57
N ILE A 379 -26.66 -17.58 8.90
CA ILE A 379 -26.57 -16.18 9.37
C ILE A 379 -27.98 -15.61 9.59
N GLY A 380 -28.89 -15.82 8.63
CA GLY A 380 -30.27 -15.36 8.76
C GLY A 380 -31.01 -15.94 9.97
N ARG A 381 -30.86 -17.25 10.23
CA ARG A 381 -31.47 -17.91 11.39
C ARG A 381 -30.89 -17.42 12.72
N GLU A 382 -29.57 -17.48 12.86
CA GLU A 382 -28.89 -17.32 14.15
C GLU A 382 -28.58 -15.86 14.49
N ILE A 383 -28.31 -15.01 13.49
CA ILE A 383 -27.98 -13.59 13.70
C ILE A 383 -29.21 -12.71 13.55
N PHE A 384 -30.05 -12.95 12.53
CA PHE A 384 -31.25 -12.12 12.32
C PHE A 384 -32.48 -12.65 13.05
N GLY A 385 -32.44 -13.89 13.55
CA GLY A 385 -33.53 -14.54 14.29
C GLY A 385 -34.64 -15.11 13.38
N GLU A 386 -34.37 -15.26 12.09
CA GLU A 386 -35.37 -15.66 11.10
C GLU A 386 -35.42 -17.19 10.97
N THR A 387 -36.29 -17.85 11.74
CA THR A 387 -36.39 -19.32 11.78
C THR A 387 -37.04 -19.95 10.55
N SER A 388 -37.57 -19.14 9.63
CA SER A 388 -38.47 -19.55 8.55
C SER A 388 -37.79 -19.88 7.23
N PHE A 389 -36.45 -19.76 7.11
CA PHE A 389 -35.71 -20.14 5.91
C PHE A 389 -35.97 -21.59 5.51
N HIS A 390 -36.11 -21.85 4.21
CA HIS A 390 -36.44 -23.18 3.72
C HIS A 390 -35.22 -24.12 3.85
N ARG A 391 -35.44 -25.28 4.47
CA ARG A 391 -34.52 -26.42 4.68
C ARG A 391 -33.53 -26.30 5.87
N LYS A 392 -33.37 -27.43 6.59
CA LYS A 392 -32.34 -27.66 7.62
C LYS A 392 -31.07 -28.21 6.94
N ALA A 393 -29.90 -27.64 7.26
CA ALA A 393 -28.61 -28.07 6.73
C ALA A 393 -28.16 -29.44 7.29
N GLU A 394 -27.50 -30.24 6.45
CA GLU A 394 -26.69 -31.38 6.89
C GLU A 394 -25.32 -30.89 7.39
N SER A 395 -24.77 -31.57 8.40
CA SER A 395 -23.59 -31.17 9.17
C SER A 395 -22.27 -31.25 8.37
N GLY A 396 -21.86 -30.14 7.74
CA GLY A 396 -20.54 -29.99 7.10
C GLY A 396 -19.45 -29.34 7.99
N PHE A 397 -18.18 -29.43 7.58
CA PHE A 397 -17.01 -28.87 8.30
C PHE A 397 -17.14 -27.37 8.61
N ILE A 398 -17.69 -26.58 7.68
CA ILE A 398 -17.93 -25.13 7.83
C ILE A 398 -19.03 -24.85 8.86
N TYR A 399 -20.01 -25.74 9.00
CA TYR A 399 -21.07 -25.64 10.01
C TYR A 399 -20.51 -25.80 11.44
N ARG A 400 -19.52 -26.68 11.63
CA ARG A 400 -18.80 -26.81 12.91
C ARG A 400 -17.96 -25.58 13.24
N LEU A 401 -17.45 -24.87 12.23
CA LEU A 401 -16.64 -23.65 12.41
C LEU A 401 -17.47 -22.43 12.84
N LEU A 402 -18.74 -22.34 12.42
CA LEU A 402 -19.61 -21.22 12.76
C LEU A 402 -20.26 -21.35 14.16
N PHE A 403 -20.50 -22.57 14.67
CA PHE A 403 -21.34 -22.76 15.87
C PHE A 403 -20.96 -23.92 16.83
N ALA A 404 -19.70 -24.36 16.92
CA ALA A 404 -19.33 -25.37 17.93
C ALA A 404 -19.40 -24.83 19.37
N PRO A 405 -20.08 -25.52 20.32
CA PRO A 405 -20.07 -25.16 21.73
C PRO A 405 -18.90 -25.85 22.47
N GLY A 406 -18.00 -25.07 23.08
CA GLY A 406 -17.08 -25.59 24.11
C GLY A 406 -15.67 -25.01 24.07
N GLY A 407 -15.30 -24.24 25.09
CA GLY A 407 -13.92 -23.79 25.28
C GLY A 407 -13.65 -22.78 26.41
N HIS A 408 -14.42 -22.80 27.50
CA HIS A 408 -13.94 -22.24 28.78
C HIS A 408 -13.02 -23.26 29.46
N HIS A 409 -11.77 -22.89 29.73
CA HIS A 409 -10.83 -23.30 30.81
C HIS A 409 -9.47 -22.65 30.44
N GLY A 410 -8.67 -22.03 31.30
CA GLY A 410 -8.45 -22.18 32.74
C GLY A 410 -6.94 -21.96 32.95
N ALA A 411 -6.57 -21.26 34.03
CA ALA A 411 -5.24 -20.76 34.34
C ALA A 411 -4.14 -21.82 34.63
N GLY A 412 -2.88 -21.36 34.63
CA GLY A 412 -1.72 -22.01 35.31
C GLY A 412 -0.40 -21.90 34.52
N THR A 413 0.52 -20.97 34.86
CA THR A 413 1.79 -21.21 35.63
C THR A 413 2.77 -22.18 34.94
N GLN A 414 4.06 -21.93 34.71
CA GLN A 414 5.11 -21.27 35.51
C GLN A 414 6.45 -21.25 34.72
N GLY A 415 7.35 -20.31 35.02
CA GLY A 415 8.84 -20.39 34.92
C GLY A 415 9.45 -20.38 33.51
N SER A 416 10.53 -19.68 33.17
CA SER A 416 11.64 -19.10 33.95
C SER A 416 12.55 -18.31 32.98
N GLN A 417 13.00 -17.12 33.37
CA GLN A 417 14.31 -16.54 32.96
C GLN A 417 15.34 -16.84 34.08
N PRO A 418 16.67 -16.55 34.00
CA PRO A 418 17.44 -15.74 33.02
C PRO A 418 18.85 -16.31 32.65
N GLY A 419 19.56 -15.61 31.75
CA GLY A 419 21.03 -15.40 31.87
C GLY A 419 21.92 -15.83 30.69
N GLY A 420 22.79 -14.92 30.24
CA GLY A 420 23.99 -15.23 29.46
C GLY A 420 24.51 -14.14 28.51
N GLU A 421 25.16 -13.10 29.04
CA GLU A 421 26.12 -12.23 28.34
C GLU A 421 27.32 -13.07 27.81
N THR A 422 28.06 -12.77 26.74
CA THR A 422 28.96 -11.63 26.43
C THR A 422 29.66 -11.95 25.09
N GLY A 423 30.23 -10.94 24.41
CA GLY A 423 31.46 -11.15 23.60
C GLY A 423 31.49 -10.51 22.21
N VAL A 424 31.91 -9.24 22.15
CA VAL A 424 32.42 -8.56 20.95
C VAL A 424 33.88 -9.00 20.69
N PRO A 425 34.34 -9.03 19.43
CA PRO A 425 35.68 -8.53 19.13
C PRO A 425 35.64 -7.41 18.08
N THR A 426 36.22 -6.28 18.47
CA THR A 426 36.62 -5.13 17.65
C THR A 426 37.88 -5.46 16.87
N ASP A 427 37.91 -5.11 15.58
CA ASP A 427 39.14 -4.69 14.89
C ASP A 427 38.81 -3.59 13.87
N ASP A 428 39.69 -2.60 13.85
CA ASP A 428 39.50 -1.17 13.55
C ASP A 428 39.28 -0.81 12.05
N PRO A 429 38.24 -0.03 11.67
CA PRO A 429 37.98 0.40 10.29
C PRO A 429 38.47 1.84 10.02
N LEU A 430 39.78 2.04 9.83
CA LEU A 430 40.31 3.34 9.41
C LEU A 430 41.23 3.22 8.20
N ASN A 431 40.62 3.13 7.00
CA ASN A 431 41.04 3.90 5.82
C ASN A 431 40.06 3.73 4.65
N MET A 432 38.91 4.39 4.71
CA MET A 432 38.25 4.84 3.49
C MET A 432 38.82 6.23 3.18
N ALA A 433 39.49 6.39 2.03
CA ALA A 433 39.90 7.72 1.58
C ALA A 433 38.68 8.65 1.60
N ALA A 434 38.81 9.86 2.15
CA ALA A 434 37.71 10.81 2.34
C ALA A 434 36.89 11.07 1.06
N GLU A 435 37.52 10.92 -0.10
CA GLU A 435 36.91 11.01 -1.43
C GLU A 435 35.87 9.90 -1.71
N ASN A 436 36.03 8.69 -1.17
CA ASN A 436 35.06 7.60 -1.29
C ASN A 436 33.86 7.79 -0.35
N TYR A 437 34.09 8.29 0.87
CA TYR A 437 33.04 8.52 1.86
C TYR A 437 32.04 9.58 1.40
N ALA A 438 32.53 10.75 0.96
CA ALA A 438 31.68 11.84 0.47
C ALA A 438 30.89 11.44 -0.80
N SER A 439 31.51 10.66 -1.69
CA SER A 439 30.87 10.17 -2.91
C SER A 439 29.73 9.18 -2.60
N VAL A 440 29.92 8.29 -1.62
CA VAL A 440 28.88 7.34 -1.19
C VAL A 440 27.73 8.07 -0.48
N LEU A 441 28.01 9.04 0.40
CA LEU A 441 26.96 9.87 1.01
C LEU A 441 26.15 10.63 -0.04
N LYS A 442 26.84 11.20 -1.06
CA LYS A 442 26.19 11.89 -2.17
C LYS A 442 25.33 10.94 -3.00
N TYR A 443 25.78 9.70 -3.20
CA TYR A 443 25.03 8.66 -3.90
C TYR A 443 23.77 8.23 -3.11
N ILE A 444 23.89 7.99 -1.81
CA ILE A 444 22.73 7.67 -0.95
C ILE A 444 21.75 8.84 -0.96
N ARG A 445 22.23 10.09 -0.84
CA ARG A 445 21.38 11.28 -0.87
C ARG A 445 20.68 11.44 -2.23
N LEU A 446 21.38 11.13 -3.31
CA LEU A 446 20.81 11.09 -4.66
C LEU A 446 19.73 10.01 -4.78
N ASN A 447 19.92 8.83 -4.19
CA ASN A 447 18.92 7.77 -4.18
C ASN A 447 17.69 8.15 -3.34
N ILE A 448 17.87 8.82 -2.19
CA ILE A 448 16.77 9.39 -1.39
C ILE A 448 16.01 10.46 -2.20
N SER A 449 16.73 11.42 -2.79
CA SER A 449 16.11 12.48 -3.60
C SER A 449 15.41 11.92 -4.85
N SER A 450 15.93 10.80 -5.38
CA SER A 450 15.36 10.09 -6.52
C SER A 450 14.27 9.09 -6.14
N GLY A 451 14.04 8.89 -4.83
CA GLY A 451 13.02 7.99 -4.30
C GLY A 451 13.31 6.49 -4.47
N TYR A 452 14.56 6.10 -4.73
CA TYR A 452 15.05 4.73 -4.65
C TYR A 452 15.33 4.34 -3.19
N LEU A 453 14.27 4.35 -2.36
CA LEU A 453 14.39 4.26 -0.90
C LEU A 453 14.99 2.93 -0.42
N ASP A 454 14.70 1.81 -1.10
CA ASP A 454 15.22 0.49 -0.70
C ASP A 454 16.72 0.35 -0.96
N GLN A 455 17.19 0.86 -2.11
CA GLN A 455 18.61 0.90 -2.42
C GLN A 455 19.33 1.88 -1.49
N ALA A 456 18.75 3.06 -1.23
CA ALA A 456 19.27 4.02 -0.27
C ALA A 456 19.36 3.42 1.14
N LEU A 457 18.35 2.66 1.58
CA LEU A 457 18.33 1.99 2.88
C LEU A 457 19.45 0.95 2.98
N LYS A 458 19.60 0.12 1.94
CA LYS A 458 20.64 -0.92 1.88
C LYS A 458 22.04 -0.30 1.93
N ASP A 459 22.27 0.75 1.16
CA ASP A 459 23.56 1.44 1.10
C ASP A 459 23.87 2.20 2.39
N ALA A 460 22.89 2.90 2.98
CA ALA A 460 23.03 3.59 4.26
C ALA A 460 23.30 2.62 5.42
N THR A 461 22.61 1.47 5.46
CA THR A 461 22.81 0.44 6.49
C THR A 461 24.22 -0.14 6.40
N ARG A 462 24.66 -0.50 5.19
CA ARG A 462 26.03 -0.98 4.96
C ARG A 462 27.08 0.06 5.32
N MET A 463 26.80 1.34 5.08
CA MET A 463 27.74 2.42 5.39
C MET A 463 27.83 2.68 6.90
N ILE A 464 26.76 2.46 7.65
CA ILE A 464 26.75 2.57 9.12
C ILE A 464 27.54 1.44 9.78
N GLU A 465 27.57 0.24 9.20
CA GLU A 465 28.46 -0.84 9.68
C GLU A 465 29.94 -0.42 9.61
N ILE A 466 30.30 0.45 8.67
CA ILE A 466 31.67 0.94 8.46
C ILE A 466 31.94 2.22 9.26
N CYS A 467 30.93 3.10 9.38
CA CYS A 467 31.02 4.38 10.08
C CYS A 467 29.88 4.52 11.10
N PRO A 468 29.95 3.80 12.23
CA PRO A 468 28.83 3.64 13.17
C PRO A 468 28.53 4.90 13.99
N GLU A 469 29.36 5.93 13.92
CA GLU A 469 29.23 7.19 14.68
C GLU A 469 28.90 8.39 13.78
N SER A 470 28.51 8.17 12.52
CA SER A 470 28.22 9.28 11.59
C SER A 470 26.83 9.88 11.83
N PRO A 471 26.72 11.14 12.27
CA PRO A 471 25.42 11.78 12.46
C PRO A 471 24.69 11.99 11.12
N GLN A 472 25.40 12.20 10.02
CA GLN A 472 24.82 12.36 8.68
C GLN A 472 24.17 11.07 8.18
N LEU A 473 24.79 9.90 8.43
CA LEU A 473 24.20 8.62 8.03
C LEU A 473 22.94 8.29 8.82
N PHE A 474 22.94 8.53 10.14
CA PHE A 474 21.74 8.36 10.95
C PHE A 474 20.63 9.34 10.58
N GLN A 475 20.97 10.58 10.25
CA GLN A 475 20.04 11.55 9.71
C GLN A 475 19.41 11.04 8.40
N MET A 476 20.21 10.50 7.48
CA MET A 476 19.72 10.00 6.19
C MET A 476 18.89 8.72 6.35
N LEU A 477 19.26 7.81 7.27
CA LEU A 477 18.42 6.67 7.64
C LEU A 477 17.08 7.12 8.22
N GLY A 478 17.10 8.13 9.11
CA GLY A 478 15.88 8.69 9.67
C GLY A 478 14.97 9.23 8.59
N GLU A 479 15.52 9.96 7.61
CA GLU A 479 14.77 10.44 6.44
C GLU A 479 14.19 9.29 5.60
N ILE A 480 14.98 8.25 5.32
CA ILE A 480 14.52 7.07 4.56
C ILE A 480 13.35 6.40 5.28
N TYR A 481 13.49 6.13 6.58
CA TYR A 481 12.42 5.51 7.37
C TYR A 481 11.19 6.41 7.49
N TYR A 482 11.38 7.73 7.61
CA TYR A 482 10.29 8.70 7.60
C TYR A 482 9.51 8.65 6.27
N LEU A 483 10.21 8.66 5.14
CA LEU A 483 9.60 8.55 3.80
C LEU A 483 8.90 7.20 3.58
N GLN A 484 9.40 6.12 4.17
CA GLN A 484 8.75 4.81 4.20
C GLN A 484 7.60 4.71 5.23
N LYS A 485 7.28 5.80 5.93
CA LYS A 485 6.26 5.88 7.01
C LYS A 485 6.54 4.94 8.19
N ASN A 486 7.81 4.57 8.40
CA ASN A 486 8.25 3.81 9.56
C ASN A 486 8.75 4.74 10.67
N PHE A 487 7.80 5.42 11.33
CA PHE A 487 8.11 6.46 12.32
C PHE A 487 8.91 5.94 13.53
N SER A 488 8.77 4.66 13.90
CA SER A 488 9.49 4.07 15.03
C SER A 488 11.00 4.01 14.77
N GLN A 489 11.41 3.51 13.60
CA GLN A 489 12.81 3.44 13.21
C GLN A 489 13.36 4.82 12.84
N ALA A 490 12.51 5.70 12.30
CA ALA A 490 12.87 7.08 12.04
C ALA A 490 13.23 7.83 13.34
N LEU A 491 12.42 7.72 14.39
CA LEU A 491 12.70 8.28 15.72
C LEU A 491 14.05 7.81 16.26
N GLU A 492 14.29 6.50 16.25
CA GLU A 492 15.55 5.94 16.74
C GLU A 492 16.75 6.49 15.96
N ALA A 493 16.66 6.52 14.63
CA ALA A 493 17.74 7.03 13.78
C ALA A 493 17.98 8.54 14.02
N PHE A 494 16.93 9.36 14.13
CA PHE A 494 17.11 10.79 14.40
C PHE A 494 17.66 11.07 15.80
N HIS A 495 17.24 10.33 16.84
CA HIS A 495 17.84 10.46 18.16
C HIS A 495 19.32 10.08 18.16
N ARG A 496 19.71 9.02 17.43
CA ARG A 496 21.13 8.67 17.25
C ARG A 496 21.89 9.77 16.50
N ALA A 497 21.29 10.37 15.47
CA ALA A 497 21.89 11.50 14.78
C ALA A 497 22.18 12.68 15.73
N LEU A 498 21.24 13.00 16.63
CA LEU A 498 21.43 14.05 17.64
C LEU A 498 22.34 13.67 18.80
N HIS A 499 22.45 12.38 19.11
CA HIS A 499 23.42 11.90 20.09
C HIS A 499 24.85 12.19 19.64
N PHE A 500 25.16 11.97 18.35
CA PHE A 500 26.48 12.24 17.77
C PHE A 500 26.70 13.70 17.35
N ASP A 501 25.65 14.39 16.87
CA ASP A 501 25.68 15.83 16.58
C ASP A 501 24.42 16.53 17.13
N PRO A 502 24.49 17.11 18.34
CA PRO A 502 23.39 17.88 18.91
C PRO A 502 22.96 19.10 18.08
N ALA A 503 23.79 19.55 17.13
CA ALA A 503 23.49 20.66 16.24
C ALA A 503 22.93 20.22 14.88
N ASN A 504 22.52 18.96 14.72
CA ASN A 504 21.92 18.47 13.49
C ASN A 504 20.49 19.02 13.30
N HIS A 505 20.38 20.11 12.53
CA HIS A 505 19.13 20.85 12.32
C HIS A 505 18.04 20.03 11.60
N LEU A 506 18.41 19.15 10.66
CA LEU A 506 17.44 18.29 9.97
C LEU A 506 16.86 17.23 10.91
N ALA A 507 17.70 16.58 11.72
CA ALA A 507 17.23 15.60 12.70
C ALA A 507 16.28 16.21 13.75
N LEU A 508 16.59 17.42 14.24
CA LEU A 508 15.67 18.18 15.12
C LEU A 508 14.32 18.48 14.44
N ALA A 509 14.37 18.94 13.19
CA ALA A 509 13.16 19.27 12.45
C ALA A 509 12.26 18.05 12.21
N PHE A 510 12.83 16.90 11.84
CA PHE A 510 12.04 15.67 11.68
C PHE A 510 11.54 15.11 13.02
N LEU A 511 12.30 15.21 14.11
CA LEU A 511 11.81 14.81 15.44
C LEU A 511 10.64 15.67 15.90
N SER A 512 10.66 16.97 15.64
CA SER A 512 9.52 17.86 15.93
C SER A 512 8.22 17.33 15.33
N LEU A 513 8.25 16.84 14.10
CA LEU A 513 7.06 16.31 13.41
C LEU A 513 6.57 15.02 14.05
N ILE A 514 7.48 14.11 14.37
CA ILE A 514 7.10 12.78 14.87
C ILE A 514 6.70 12.84 16.35
N GLU A 515 7.38 13.66 17.16
CA GLU A 515 7.10 13.81 18.60
C GLU A 515 6.02 14.86 18.90
N GLY A 516 5.67 15.72 17.92
CA GLY A 516 4.72 16.81 18.10
C GLY A 516 5.23 17.94 19.00
N ARG A 517 6.53 18.24 18.95
CA ARG A 517 7.21 19.24 19.80
C ARG A 517 7.72 20.43 18.99
N PRO A 518 6.92 21.49 18.80
CA PRO A 518 7.28 22.62 17.94
C PRO A 518 8.56 23.35 18.37
N GLU A 519 8.95 23.24 19.64
CA GLU A 519 10.18 23.88 20.16
C GLU A 519 11.46 23.39 19.44
N HIS A 520 11.45 22.15 18.93
CA HIS A 520 12.58 21.60 18.17
C HIS A 520 12.72 22.25 16.78
N LEU A 521 11.62 22.68 16.14
CA LEU A 521 11.68 23.45 14.88
C LEU A 521 12.28 24.83 15.10
N ASP A 522 11.87 25.54 16.16
CA ASP A 522 12.46 26.84 16.52
C ASP A 522 13.97 26.74 16.76
N GLN A 523 14.40 25.66 17.42
CA GLN A 523 15.82 25.39 17.64
C GLN A 523 16.55 25.09 16.32
N ALA A 524 15.96 24.29 15.43
CA ALA A 524 16.53 23.99 14.11
C ALA A 524 16.70 25.26 13.26
N ILE A 525 15.70 26.14 13.26
CA ILE A 525 15.75 27.45 12.56
C ILE A 525 16.88 28.31 13.11
N LYS A 526 17.01 28.45 14.44
CA LYS A 526 18.10 29.22 15.07
C LYS A 526 19.48 28.69 14.71
N LEU A 527 19.65 27.36 14.70
CA LEU A 527 20.91 26.71 14.32
C LEU A 527 21.26 26.99 12.86
N LEU A 528 20.28 26.91 11.96
CA LEU A 528 20.45 27.21 10.55
C LEU A 528 20.74 28.69 10.29
N GLN A 529 20.09 29.60 11.01
CA GLN A 529 20.38 31.05 10.94
C GLN A 529 21.85 31.33 11.29
N ALA A 530 22.34 30.79 12.42
CA ALA A 530 23.73 30.95 12.82
C ALA A 530 24.75 30.33 11.83
N ARG A 531 24.35 29.27 11.10
CA ARG A 531 25.17 28.67 10.03
C ARG A 531 25.17 29.54 8.77
N LEU A 532 24.02 30.06 8.36
CA LEU A 532 23.89 30.96 7.20
C LEU A 532 24.55 32.31 7.43
N GLU A 533 24.60 32.84 8.66
CA GLU A 533 25.38 34.05 8.98
C GLU A 533 26.87 33.89 8.64
N LYS A 534 27.42 32.68 8.82
CA LYS A 534 28.81 32.36 8.50
C LYS A 534 29.02 31.96 7.04
N SER A 535 27.98 31.50 6.36
CA SER A 535 28.03 30.99 4.98
C SER A 535 26.74 31.35 4.24
N PRO A 536 26.55 32.62 3.88
CA PRO A 536 25.26 33.14 3.41
C PRO A 536 24.86 32.62 2.03
N ASP A 537 25.83 32.27 1.19
CA ASP A 537 25.60 31.87 -0.21
C ASP A 537 25.91 30.39 -0.44
N PHE A 538 25.46 29.53 0.49
CA PHE A 538 25.62 28.09 0.39
C PHE A 538 24.28 27.42 0.04
N PRO A 539 24.07 26.95 -1.22
CA PRO A 539 22.77 26.47 -1.70
C PRO A 539 22.17 25.34 -0.86
N ASP A 540 22.96 24.38 -0.39
CA ASP A 540 22.44 23.27 0.42
C ASP A 540 21.89 23.77 1.78
N LEU A 541 22.53 24.75 2.43
CA LEU A 541 22.04 25.32 3.70
C LEU A 541 20.79 26.20 3.49
N LEU A 542 20.70 26.91 2.36
CA LEU A 542 19.50 27.66 1.99
C LEU A 542 18.32 26.71 1.72
N THR A 543 18.56 25.59 1.03
CA THR A 543 17.55 24.55 0.80
C THR A 543 17.15 23.84 2.09
N ASP A 544 18.10 23.54 2.99
CA ASP A 544 17.79 22.98 4.30
C ASP A 544 16.96 23.95 5.15
N MET A 545 17.24 25.26 5.12
CA MET A 545 16.38 26.27 5.73
C MET A 545 14.98 26.25 5.14
N ALA A 546 14.85 26.19 3.81
CA ALA A 546 13.54 26.09 3.18
C ALA A 546 12.77 24.82 3.58
N LYS A 547 13.44 23.66 3.72
CA LYS A 547 12.82 22.43 4.23
C LYS A 547 12.33 22.59 5.67
N VAL A 548 13.16 23.14 6.56
CA VAL A 548 12.76 23.34 7.97
C VAL A 548 11.60 24.33 8.07
N LEU A 549 11.63 25.42 7.31
CA LEU A 549 10.52 26.39 7.24
C LEU A 549 9.25 25.78 6.65
N PHE A 550 9.38 24.89 5.66
CA PHE A 550 8.25 24.12 5.13
C PHE A 550 7.62 23.23 6.20
N LEU A 551 8.43 22.55 7.01
CA LEU A 551 7.96 21.74 8.14
C LEU A 551 7.33 22.59 9.26
N HIS A 552 7.81 23.81 9.44
CA HIS A 552 7.21 24.83 10.30
C HIS A 552 5.93 25.47 9.71
N GLN A 553 5.53 25.08 8.49
CA GLN A 553 4.39 25.63 7.74
C GLN A 553 4.54 27.11 7.32
N SER A 554 5.76 27.65 7.36
CA SER A 554 6.11 28.99 6.86
C SER A 554 6.42 28.97 5.36
N PHE A 555 5.45 28.56 4.53
CA PHE A 555 5.65 28.33 3.09
C PHE A 555 6.16 29.56 2.30
N PRO A 556 5.66 30.80 2.54
CA PRO A 556 6.16 31.97 1.81
C PRO A 556 7.63 32.26 2.10
N GLU A 557 8.08 32.10 3.36
CA GLU A 557 9.48 32.27 3.72
C GLU A 557 10.33 31.16 3.10
N ALA A 558 9.87 29.91 3.16
CA ALA A 558 10.53 28.78 2.51
C ALA A 558 10.71 29.02 1.00
N GLU A 559 9.70 29.57 0.32
CA GLU A 559 9.78 29.96 -1.10
C GLU A 559 10.94 30.92 -1.36
N THR A 560 11.10 31.96 -0.53
CA THR A 560 12.19 32.94 -0.70
C THR A 560 13.57 32.30 -0.58
N PHE A 561 13.77 31.40 0.37
CA PHE A 561 15.03 30.67 0.53
C PHE A 561 15.31 29.73 -0.64
N CYS A 562 14.30 29.03 -1.16
CA CYS A 562 14.44 28.22 -2.37
C CYS A 562 14.83 29.05 -3.59
N ARG A 563 14.17 30.21 -3.82
CA ARG A 563 14.50 31.10 -4.94
C ARG A 563 15.92 31.62 -4.84
N ARG A 564 16.36 32.02 -3.65
CA ARG A 564 17.74 32.46 -3.41
C ARG A 564 18.75 31.34 -3.64
N ALA A 565 18.44 30.10 -3.26
CA ALA A 565 19.29 28.95 -3.58
C ALA A 565 19.41 28.73 -5.11
N LEU A 566 18.32 28.94 -5.86
CA LEU A 566 18.28 28.83 -7.32
C LEU A 566 18.92 30.03 -8.05
N GLU A 567 18.93 31.22 -7.45
CA GLU A 567 19.72 32.35 -7.96
C GLU A 567 21.21 32.03 -7.96
N ILE A 568 21.69 31.34 -6.93
CA ILE A 568 23.09 30.91 -6.80
C ILE A 568 23.36 29.70 -7.71
N SER A 569 22.43 28.73 -7.75
CA SER A 569 22.57 27.51 -8.55
C SER A 569 21.27 27.19 -9.32
N PRO A 570 21.08 27.74 -10.53
CA PRO A 570 19.83 27.60 -11.30
C PRO A 570 19.43 26.15 -11.63
N GLY A 571 20.41 25.25 -11.71
CA GLY A 571 20.19 23.83 -12.00
C GLY A 571 20.02 22.94 -10.77
N TYR A 572 19.90 23.50 -9.57
CA TYR A 572 19.86 22.70 -8.34
C TYR A 572 18.50 22.00 -8.19
N ALA A 573 18.48 20.71 -8.53
CA ALA A 573 17.25 19.91 -8.59
C ALA A 573 16.51 19.85 -7.26
N GLU A 574 17.22 19.77 -6.13
CA GLU A 574 16.61 19.67 -4.81
C GLU A 574 15.91 20.98 -4.40
N ALA A 575 16.50 22.13 -4.71
CA ALA A 575 15.86 23.43 -4.48
C ALA A 575 14.62 23.63 -5.37
N ASN A 576 14.63 23.15 -6.62
CA ASN A 576 13.46 23.20 -7.50
C ASN A 576 12.31 22.31 -6.99
N VAL A 577 12.62 21.09 -6.54
CA VAL A 577 11.62 20.20 -5.93
C VAL A 577 11.04 20.83 -4.66
N GLN A 578 11.88 21.40 -3.81
CA GLN A 578 11.43 22.05 -2.58
C GLN A 578 10.58 23.30 -2.88
N LEU A 579 10.96 24.11 -3.87
CA LEU A 579 10.18 25.25 -4.34
C LEU A 579 8.78 24.82 -4.82
N ALA A 580 8.72 23.75 -5.62
CA ALA A 580 7.46 23.22 -6.13
C ALA A 580 6.56 22.70 -5.00
N LEU A 581 7.12 22.06 -3.97
CA LEU A 581 6.37 21.66 -2.77
C LEU A 581 5.79 22.88 -2.04
N CYS A 582 6.59 23.93 -1.81
CA CYS A 582 6.11 25.17 -1.18
C CYS A 582 4.96 25.81 -1.98
N LEU A 583 5.11 25.88 -3.31
CA LEU A 583 4.07 26.44 -4.19
C LEU A 583 2.78 25.61 -4.16
N ALA A 584 2.90 24.28 -4.11
CA ALA A 584 1.74 23.39 -4.04
C ALA A 584 0.96 23.53 -2.72
N GLU A 585 1.64 23.65 -1.58
CA GLU A 585 0.99 23.94 -0.28
C GLU A 585 0.28 25.30 -0.27
N MET A 586 0.77 26.24 -1.07
CA MET A 586 0.11 27.53 -1.31
C MET A 586 -1.00 27.46 -2.37
N GLN A 587 -1.39 26.26 -2.82
CA GLN A 587 -2.36 26.00 -3.90
C GLN A 587 -2.00 26.60 -5.27
N LYS A 588 -0.73 26.97 -5.48
CA LYS A 588 -0.22 27.49 -6.76
C LYS A 588 0.30 26.34 -7.64
N PHE A 589 -0.59 25.42 -8.01
CA PHE A 589 -0.22 24.20 -8.74
C PHE A 589 0.40 24.48 -10.11
N ASP A 590 -0.07 25.51 -10.83
CA ASP A 590 0.49 25.87 -12.14
C ASP A 590 1.94 26.35 -12.06
N ASP A 591 2.25 27.18 -11.07
CA ASP A 591 3.63 27.62 -10.81
C ASP A 591 4.50 26.43 -10.40
N ALA A 592 3.98 25.53 -9.56
CA ALA A 592 4.68 24.32 -9.13
C ALA A 592 4.99 23.39 -10.32
N ILE A 593 4.02 23.18 -11.21
CA ILE A 593 4.20 22.41 -12.45
C ILE A 593 5.27 23.07 -13.32
N HIS A 594 5.17 24.38 -13.54
CA HIS A 594 6.14 25.12 -14.35
C HIS A 594 7.58 24.97 -13.80
N VAL A 595 7.76 25.08 -12.49
CA VAL A 595 9.07 24.88 -11.84
C VAL A 595 9.59 23.46 -12.06
N LEU A 596 8.76 22.43 -11.89
CA LEU A 596 9.17 21.03 -12.06
C LEU A 596 9.54 20.69 -13.51
N LEU A 597 8.87 21.28 -14.49
CA LEU A 597 9.17 21.06 -15.91
C LEU A 597 10.51 21.67 -16.36
N GLN A 598 11.05 22.62 -15.61
CA GLN A 598 12.36 23.19 -15.89
C GLN A 598 13.53 22.32 -15.39
N VAL A 599 13.26 21.32 -14.55
CA VAL A 599 14.29 20.39 -14.05
C VAL A 599 14.54 19.30 -15.09
N LYS A 600 15.82 19.07 -15.46
CA LYS A 600 16.18 17.98 -16.40
C LYS A 600 15.62 16.64 -15.89
N PRO A 601 14.74 15.97 -16.65
CA PRO A 601 14.02 14.82 -16.12
C PRO A 601 14.92 13.58 -16.03
N LYS A 602 15.46 13.31 -14.85
CA LYS A 602 16.17 12.05 -14.54
C LYS A 602 15.66 11.39 -13.26
N ASN A 603 14.54 11.88 -12.71
CA ASN A 603 14.09 11.53 -11.38
C ASN A 603 12.60 11.17 -11.38
N VAL A 604 12.29 9.92 -11.02
CA VAL A 604 10.93 9.39 -10.92
C VAL A 604 10.04 10.18 -9.94
N ARG A 605 10.62 10.76 -8.88
CA ARG A 605 9.91 11.63 -7.93
C ARG A 605 9.33 12.88 -8.59
N ILE A 606 10.04 13.46 -9.57
CA ILE A 606 9.57 14.68 -10.25
C ILE A 606 8.30 14.36 -11.05
N TYR A 607 8.29 13.26 -11.78
CA TYR A 607 7.13 12.81 -12.54
C TYR A 607 5.96 12.43 -11.65
N TYR A 608 6.22 11.82 -10.49
CA TYR A 608 5.19 11.54 -9.50
C TYR A 608 4.59 12.83 -8.92
N LEU A 609 5.39 13.86 -8.61
CA LEU A 609 4.90 15.16 -8.17
C LEU A 609 4.14 15.90 -9.27
N LEU A 610 4.62 15.86 -10.52
CA LEU A 610 3.89 16.37 -11.68
C LEU A 610 2.53 15.70 -11.81
N GLY A 611 2.48 14.37 -11.72
CA GLY A 611 1.22 13.60 -11.74
C GLY A 611 0.26 14.04 -10.64
N GLN A 612 0.75 14.22 -9.41
CA GLN A 612 -0.07 14.72 -8.30
C GLN A 612 -0.58 16.14 -8.52
N TYR A 613 0.26 17.05 -9.00
CA TYR A 613 -0.14 18.44 -9.21
C TYR A 613 -1.07 18.59 -10.41
N PHE A 614 -0.89 17.79 -11.47
CA PHE A 614 -1.86 17.67 -12.54
C PHE A 614 -3.19 17.11 -12.03
N PHE A 615 -3.15 16.08 -11.18
CA PHE A 615 -4.36 15.50 -10.58
C PHE A 615 -5.11 16.54 -9.74
N ASN A 616 -4.41 17.26 -8.86
CA ASN A 616 -5.00 18.28 -7.98
C ASN A 616 -5.48 19.52 -8.74
N SER A 617 -4.90 19.82 -9.90
CA SER A 617 -5.37 20.89 -10.79
C SER A 617 -6.47 20.44 -11.78
N GLY A 618 -6.97 19.21 -11.66
CA GLY A 618 -8.04 18.65 -12.51
C GLY A 618 -7.60 18.25 -13.92
N ARG A 619 -6.29 18.25 -14.20
CA ARG A 619 -5.67 17.88 -15.47
C ARG A 619 -5.41 16.38 -15.52
N PHE A 620 -6.48 15.59 -15.47
CA PHE A 620 -6.40 14.13 -15.26
C PHE A 620 -5.68 13.39 -16.40
N TYR A 621 -5.76 13.87 -17.64
CA TYR A 621 -5.04 13.26 -18.76
C TYR A 621 -3.53 13.41 -18.62
N GLN A 622 -3.05 14.62 -18.31
CA GLN A 622 -1.63 14.85 -18.00
C GLN A 622 -1.19 14.09 -16.74
N ALA A 623 -2.06 14.01 -15.73
CA ALA A 623 -1.81 13.22 -14.52
C ALA A 623 -1.60 11.73 -14.85
N SER A 624 -2.47 11.17 -15.69
CA SER A 624 -2.41 9.77 -16.12
C SER A 624 -1.11 9.48 -16.84
N GLN A 625 -0.71 10.37 -17.75
CA GLN A 625 0.52 10.25 -18.51
C GLN A 625 1.76 10.30 -17.60
N ALA A 626 1.82 11.29 -16.69
CA ALA A 626 2.91 11.40 -15.73
C ALA A 626 2.99 10.18 -14.79
N PHE A 627 1.86 9.64 -14.35
CA PHE A 627 1.83 8.44 -13.51
C PHE A 627 2.17 7.17 -14.28
N HIS A 628 1.78 7.04 -15.56
CA HIS A 628 2.17 5.89 -16.38
C HIS A 628 3.69 5.87 -16.56
N PHE A 629 4.29 7.02 -16.81
CA PHE A 629 5.74 7.18 -16.88
C PHE A 629 6.44 6.74 -15.59
N VAL A 630 5.89 7.09 -14.42
CA VAL A 630 6.41 6.61 -13.12
C VAL A 630 6.32 5.09 -13.02
N SER A 631 5.21 4.49 -13.44
CA SER A 631 5.03 3.03 -13.41
C SER A 631 5.93 2.28 -14.38
N GLU A 632 6.28 2.88 -15.53
CA GLU A 632 7.24 2.29 -16.48
C GLU A 632 8.66 2.26 -15.90
N ILE A 633 9.05 3.31 -15.17
CA ILE A 633 10.38 3.40 -14.56
C ILE A 633 10.48 2.60 -13.25
N ASN A 634 9.46 2.68 -12.40
CA ASN A 634 9.40 1.96 -11.14
C ASN A 634 7.93 1.61 -10.78
N PRO A 635 7.49 0.38 -11.11
CA PRO A 635 6.14 -0.10 -10.81
C PRO A 635 5.79 -0.14 -9.31
N THR A 636 6.81 -0.15 -8.44
CA THR A 636 6.66 -0.21 -6.98
C THR A 636 6.75 1.15 -6.30
N TYR A 637 6.82 2.24 -7.07
CA TYR A 637 6.98 3.58 -6.52
C TYR A 637 5.72 4.06 -5.78
N GLN A 638 5.80 4.14 -4.46
CA GLN A 638 4.73 4.66 -3.59
C GLN A 638 3.36 4.00 -3.86
N ASP A 639 2.33 4.81 -4.11
CA ASP A 639 0.96 4.41 -4.40
C ASP A 639 0.64 4.46 -5.91
N ILE A 640 1.64 4.34 -6.79
CA ILE A 640 1.45 4.54 -8.24
C ILE A 640 0.40 3.62 -8.86
N GLY A 641 0.34 2.36 -8.41
CA GLY A 641 -0.68 1.42 -8.86
C GLY A 641 -2.10 1.86 -8.48
N GLU A 642 -2.28 2.45 -7.29
CA GLU A 642 -3.57 2.98 -6.84
C GLU A 642 -3.96 4.23 -7.64
N LYS A 643 -3.01 5.13 -7.89
CA LYS A 643 -3.23 6.34 -8.71
C LYS A 643 -3.63 6.00 -10.15
N LEU A 644 -2.91 5.05 -10.76
CA LEU A 644 -3.20 4.60 -12.13
C LEU A 644 -4.51 3.84 -12.22
N GLU A 645 -4.83 3.00 -11.25
CA GLU A 645 -6.12 2.32 -11.22
C GLU A 645 -7.26 3.33 -11.13
N HIS A 646 -7.17 4.32 -10.25
CA HIS A 646 -8.19 5.37 -10.12
C HIS A 646 -8.42 6.12 -11.44
N LEU A 647 -7.35 6.51 -12.12
CA LEU A 647 -7.43 7.18 -13.42
C LEU A 647 -7.92 6.24 -14.53
N ARG A 648 -7.52 4.97 -14.53
CA ARG A 648 -7.99 3.96 -15.48
C ARG A 648 -9.50 3.84 -15.45
N VAL A 649 -10.09 3.73 -14.25
CA VAL A 649 -11.55 3.62 -14.15
C VAL A 649 -12.25 4.94 -14.53
N TYR A 650 -11.63 6.10 -14.24
CA TYR A 650 -12.11 7.39 -14.75
C TYR A 650 -12.15 7.45 -16.28
N PHE A 651 -11.05 7.09 -16.96
CA PHE A 651 -11.00 7.10 -18.42
C PHE A 651 -11.90 6.05 -19.06
N GLN A 652 -12.02 4.86 -18.46
CA GLN A 652 -12.95 3.83 -18.94
C GLN A 652 -14.38 4.36 -19.00
N LYS A 653 -14.84 5.09 -17.98
CA LYS A 653 -16.16 5.73 -17.99
C LYS A 653 -16.29 6.80 -19.07
N LEU A 654 -15.28 7.64 -19.25
CA LEU A 654 -15.28 8.65 -20.31
C LEU A 654 -15.36 8.01 -21.70
N HIS A 655 -14.66 6.90 -21.92
CA HIS A 655 -14.75 6.13 -23.17
C HIS A 655 -16.16 5.54 -23.38
N SER A 656 -16.77 4.96 -22.35
CA SER A 656 -18.16 4.47 -22.46
C SER A 656 -19.15 5.61 -22.75
N LEU A 657 -18.97 6.77 -22.11
CA LEU A 657 -19.80 7.95 -22.33
C LEU A 657 -19.63 8.51 -23.75
N LEU A 658 -18.40 8.47 -24.27
CA LEU A 658 -18.08 8.87 -25.64
C LEU A 658 -18.83 8.02 -26.67
N GLU A 659 -18.86 6.69 -26.49
CA GLU A 659 -19.58 5.79 -27.40
C GLU A 659 -21.09 6.04 -27.39
N ILE A 660 -21.69 6.24 -26.21
CA ILE A 660 -23.12 6.61 -26.10
C ILE A 660 -23.42 7.90 -26.88
N HIS A 661 -22.57 8.91 -26.77
CA HIS A 661 -22.78 10.18 -27.47
C HIS A 661 -22.54 10.06 -28.98
N LYS A 662 -21.61 9.19 -29.42
CA LYS A 662 -21.44 8.87 -30.85
C LYS A 662 -22.67 8.17 -31.45
N ASP A 663 -23.31 7.28 -30.71
CA ASP A 663 -24.57 6.64 -31.12
C ASP A 663 -25.73 7.66 -31.20
N LEU A 664 -25.82 8.55 -30.22
CA LEU A 664 -26.78 9.65 -30.23
C LEU A 664 -26.56 10.59 -31.41
N ARG A 665 -25.32 10.91 -31.74
CA ARG A 665 -24.96 11.71 -32.92
C ARG A 665 -25.44 11.02 -34.21
N THR A 666 -25.33 9.69 -34.28
CA THR A 666 -25.80 8.93 -35.46
C THR A 666 -27.33 9.00 -35.58
N SER A 667 -28.04 8.96 -34.46
CA SER A 667 -29.51 9.05 -34.42
C SER A 667 -30.04 10.48 -34.60
N PHE A 668 -29.24 11.49 -34.23
CA PHE A 668 -29.61 12.91 -34.22
C PHE A 668 -28.49 13.78 -34.84
N PRO A 669 -28.19 13.64 -36.15
CA PRO A 669 -26.99 14.22 -36.77
C PRO A 669 -26.98 15.77 -36.83
N ASN A 670 -28.14 16.42 -36.69
CA ASN A 670 -28.29 17.87 -36.82
C ASN A 670 -28.32 18.62 -35.48
N TYR A 671 -27.97 17.98 -34.37
CA TYR A 671 -28.00 18.60 -33.04
C TYR A 671 -26.58 19.06 -32.60
N PRO A 672 -26.30 20.38 -32.55
CA PRO A 672 -24.99 20.90 -32.18
C PRO A 672 -24.60 20.60 -30.73
N ASP A 673 -25.56 20.47 -29.82
CA ASP A 673 -25.30 20.14 -28.40
C ASP A 673 -24.61 18.77 -28.25
N ILE A 674 -24.97 17.79 -29.08
CA ILE A 674 -24.38 16.45 -29.04
C ILE A 674 -22.93 16.50 -29.52
N ARG A 675 -22.66 17.26 -30.59
CA ARG A 675 -21.31 17.52 -31.10
C ARG A 675 -20.43 18.19 -30.04
N SER A 676 -20.93 19.23 -29.40
CA SER A 676 -20.23 19.93 -28.32
C SER A 676 -19.95 19.01 -27.11
N ARG A 677 -20.89 18.11 -26.76
CA ARG A 677 -20.69 17.12 -25.69
C ARG A 677 -19.61 16.10 -26.03
N ILE A 678 -19.58 15.60 -27.27
CA ILE A 678 -18.50 14.72 -27.74
C ILE A 678 -17.16 15.46 -27.66
N GLY A 679 -17.09 16.71 -28.12
CA GLY A 679 -15.90 17.55 -27.99
C GLY A 679 -15.41 17.69 -26.54
N ASN A 680 -16.33 17.94 -25.59
CA ASN A 680 -15.99 18.03 -24.16
C ASN A 680 -15.41 16.72 -23.63
N ILE A 681 -15.98 15.57 -23.99
CA ILE A 681 -15.50 14.25 -23.55
C ILE A 681 -14.13 13.95 -24.16
N LEU A 682 -13.96 14.21 -25.46
CA LEU A 682 -12.67 14.03 -26.15
C LEU A 682 -11.58 14.90 -25.56
N GLN A 683 -11.90 16.14 -25.18
CA GLN A 683 -10.99 17.04 -24.45
C GLN A 683 -10.55 16.41 -23.13
N LEU A 684 -11.47 15.86 -22.33
CA LEU A 684 -11.13 15.21 -21.06
C LEU A 684 -10.27 13.95 -21.22
N ILE A 685 -10.45 13.22 -22.33
CA ILE A 685 -9.65 12.05 -22.69
C ILE A 685 -8.27 12.43 -23.27
N GLY A 686 -8.04 13.72 -23.57
CA GLY A 686 -6.81 14.20 -24.17
C GLY A 686 -6.76 14.13 -25.70
N LYS A 687 -7.88 13.78 -26.36
CA LYS A 687 -8.01 13.74 -27.82
C LYS A 687 -8.35 15.12 -28.38
N ARG A 688 -7.36 16.01 -28.33
CA ARG A 688 -7.53 17.44 -28.62
C ARG A 688 -7.97 17.73 -30.06
N GLU A 689 -7.35 17.09 -31.04
CA GLU A 689 -7.67 17.33 -32.46
C GLU A 689 -9.08 16.85 -32.79
N GLU A 690 -9.47 15.69 -32.28
CA GLU A 690 -10.83 15.17 -32.43
C GLU A 690 -11.85 16.09 -31.72
N ALA A 691 -11.51 16.64 -30.55
CA ALA A 691 -12.37 17.59 -29.84
C ALA A 691 -12.58 18.88 -30.65
N ILE A 692 -11.50 19.43 -31.22
CA ILE A 692 -11.54 20.62 -32.10
C ILE A 692 -12.49 20.38 -33.27
N ALA A 693 -12.35 19.24 -33.96
CA ALA A 693 -13.20 18.90 -35.11
C ALA A 693 -14.70 18.84 -34.73
N GLU A 694 -15.03 18.30 -33.55
CA GLU A 694 -16.43 18.24 -33.09
C GLU A 694 -16.99 19.61 -32.70
N TYR A 695 -16.18 20.52 -32.15
CA TYR A 695 -16.61 21.90 -31.88
C TYR A 695 -16.79 22.71 -33.16
N GLU A 696 -15.90 22.55 -34.15
CA GLU A 696 -16.05 23.16 -35.48
C GLU A 696 -17.36 22.71 -36.15
N GLU A 697 -17.67 21.42 -36.06
CA GLU A 697 -18.90 20.87 -36.62
C GLU A 697 -20.16 21.34 -35.84
N ALA A 698 -20.07 21.49 -34.52
CA ALA A 698 -21.13 22.11 -33.72
C ALA A 698 -21.43 23.55 -34.17
N LEU A 699 -20.39 24.34 -34.45
CA LEU A 699 -20.50 25.70 -34.96
C LEU A 699 -20.97 25.75 -36.41
N ARG A 700 -20.66 24.74 -37.22
CA ARG A 700 -21.22 24.61 -38.58
C ARG A 700 -22.74 24.41 -38.54
N LEU A 701 -23.22 23.59 -37.61
CA LEU A 701 -24.66 23.34 -37.41
C LEU A 701 -25.38 24.55 -36.78
N ASN A 702 -24.73 25.26 -35.86
CA ASN A 702 -25.23 26.49 -35.27
C ASN A 702 -24.10 27.51 -35.05
N PRO A 703 -23.93 28.48 -35.97
CA PRO A 703 -22.87 29.50 -35.87
C PRO A 703 -22.96 30.38 -34.62
N GLY A 704 -24.12 30.45 -33.97
CA GLY A 704 -24.35 31.19 -32.73
C GLY A 704 -24.11 30.40 -31.44
N TYR A 705 -23.62 29.16 -31.53
CA TYR A 705 -23.45 28.28 -30.37
C TYR A 705 -22.27 28.73 -29.48
N VAL A 706 -22.59 29.58 -28.49
CA VAL A 706 -21.63 30.31 -27.64
C VAL A 706 -20.65 29.38 -26.92
N GLU A 707 -21.11 28.22 -26.45
CA GLU A 707 -20.28 27.29 -25.67
C GLU A 707 -19.16 26.66 -26.53
N ALA A 708 -19.49 26.09 -27.70
CA ALA A 708 -18.49 25.51 -28.59
C ALA A 708 -17.50 26.56 -29.10
N LYS A 709 -17.96 27.80 -29.35
CA LYS A 709 -17.07 28.91 -29.74
C LYS A 709 -16.04 29.21 -28.65
N LYS A 710 -16.48 29.37 -27.40
CA LYS A 710 -15.58 29.60 -26.26
C LYS A 710 -14.60 28.45 -26.06
N LYS A 711 -15.07 27.20 -26.19
CA LYS A 711 -14.24 26.00 -26.04
C LYS A 711 -13.22 25.85 -27.16
N LEU A 712 -13.60 26.14 -28.40
CA LEU A 712 -12.70 26.15 -29.56
C LEU A 712 -11.65 27.26 -29.44
N GLU A 713 -12.06 28.48 -29.12
CA GLU A 713 -11.13 29.61 -28.89
C GLU A 713 -10.16 29.29 -27.75
N TRP A 714 -10.65 28.73 -26.64
CA TRP A 714 -9.80 28.28 -25.55
C TRP A 714 -8.80 27.22 -26.01
N LEU A 715 -9.25 26.18 -26.72
CA LEU A 715 -8.40 25.11 -27.29
C LEU A 715 -7.46 25.60 -28.38
N GLN A 716 -7.69 26.76 -29.00
CA GLN A 716 -6.76 27.33 -29.97
C GLN A 716 -5.74 28.26 -29.33
N GLN A 717 -6.10 28.92 -28.21
CA GLN A 717 -5.26 29.86 -27.48
C GLN A 717 -4.40 29.20 -26.40
N THR A 718 -4.89 28.13 -25.77
CA THR A 718 -4.07 27.35 -24.84
C THR A 718 -3.10 26.50 -25.64
N HIS A 719 -1.84 26.92 -25.69
CA HIS A 719 -0.76 25.93 -25.73
C HIS A 719 -0.85 25.18 -24.41
N ASP A 720 -1.49 24.00 -24.40
CA ASP A 720 -1.26 23.08 -23.29
C ASP A 720 0.26 23.00 -23.10
N PHE A 721 0.73 23.00 -21.85
CA PHE A 721 2.08 22.54 -21.58
C PHE A 721 2.14 21.10 -22.08
N GLN A 722 2.45 20.93 -23.38
CA GLN A 722 2.82 19.67 -23.98
C GLN A 722 4.16 19.33 -23.38
N VAL A 723 4.12 18.83 -22.15
CA VAL A 723 5.04 17.77 -21.82
C VAL A 723 4.62 16.66 -22.78
N ASP A 724 5.45 16.43 -23.79
CA ASP A 724 5.24 15.37 -24.77
C ASP A 724 5.39 14.03 -24.05
N PHE A 725 4.36 13.66 -23.30
CA PHE A 725 4.18 12.32 -22.77
C PHE A 725 3.52 11.41 -23.82
N THR A 726 2.97 12.01 -24.90
CA THR A 726 2.43 11.31 -26.07
C THR A 726 3.50 10.47 -26.76
N ASN A 727 4.73 10.96 -26.73
CA ASN A 727 5.91 10.15 -26.92
C ASN A 727 6.57 9.86 -25.58
N ALA A 728 5.91 9.17 -24.65
CA ALA A 728 6.60 8.61 -23.49
C ALA A 728 7.81 7.81 -23.99
N ALA A 729 7.66 7.06 -25.09
CA ALA A 729 8.75 6.47 -25.83
C ALA A 729 9.80 7.50 -26.31
N ASP A 730 9.51 8.51 -27.15
CA ASP A 730 10.56 9.45 -27.63
C ASP A 730 11.12 10.41 -26.55
N HIS A 731 10.37 10.68 -25.49
CA HIS A 731 10.81 11.45 -24.33
C HIS A 731 11.71 10.59 -23.44
N LEU A 732 11.35 9.33 -23.21
CA LEU A 732 12.27 8.34 -22.70
C LEU A 732 13.49 8.26 -23.66
N VAL A 733 13.35 8.12 -24.99
CA VAL A 733 14.46 7.98 -25.98
C VAL A 733 15.40 9.18 -25.87
N SER A 734 14.85 10.40 -25.83
CA SER A 734 15.59 11.66 -25.71
C SER A 734 16.23 11.86 -24.33
N LEU A 735 15.70 11.20 -23.30
CA LEU A 735 16.30 11.04 -21.96
C LEU A 735 17.19 9.79 -21.85
N GLY A 736 17.23 8.93 -22.88
CA GLY A 736 17.98 7.68 -22.96
C GLY A 736 17.36 6.49 -22.21
N ILE A 737 16.05 6.36 -22.18
CA ILE A 737 15.24 5.25 -21.65
C ILE A 737 14.28 4.84 -22.80
N THR A 738 13.84 3.61 -23.00
CA THR A 738 12.77 3.32 -23.99
C THR A 738 11.90 2.19 -23.47
N PRO A 739 10.57 2.26 -23.60
CA PRO A 739 9.65 1.22 -23.12
C PRO A 739 9.41 0.10 -24.13
N GLU A 740 9.96 0.19 -25.34
CA GLU A 740 10.10 -0.96 -26.23
C GLU A 740 11.44 -1.63 -25.92
N THR A 741 11.41 -2.93 -25.61
CA THR A 741 12.59 -3.80 -25.60
C THR A 741 13.42 -3.49 -26.84
N PRO A 742 14.69 -3.05 -26.72
CA PRO A 742 15.51 -2.93 -27.91
C PRO A 742 15.56 -4.31 -28.57
N ASP A 743 15.41 -4.36 -29.90
CA ASP A 743 15.82 -5.50 -30.71
C ASP A 743 17.27 -5.80 -30.33
N PHE A 744 17.52 -6.69 -29.39
CA PHE A 744 18.87 -6.89 -28.86
C PHE A 744 19.58 -7.86 -29.79
N ARG A 745 20.27 -7.30 -30.78
CA ARG A 745 20.98 -8.09 -31.80
C ARG A 745 22.46 -8.22 -31.47
N LEU A 746 22.94 -9.43 -31.28
CA LEU A 746 24.36 -9.68 -31.11
C LEU A 746 25.01 -9.87 -32.48
N GLU A 747 25.93 -8.98 -32.82
CA GLU A 747 26.84 -9.17 -33.93
C GLU A 747 28.10 -9.87 -33.42
N ILE A 748 28.43 -11.01 -33.99
CA ILE A 748 29.53 -11.84 -33.52
C ILE A 748 30.53 -12.01 -34.64
N LEU A 749 31.78 -11.67 -34.36
CA LEU A 749 32.90 -11.77 -35.31
C LEU A 749 33.79 -12.96 -34.90
N PHE A 750 34.11 -13.86 -35.83
CA PHE A 750 34.81 -15.12 -35.54
C PHE A 750 35.64 -15.67 -36.71
N GLU A 751 36.30 -14.77 -37.45
CA GLU A 751 36.98 -14.97 -38.74
C GLU A 751 37.93 -16.20 -38.89
N LYS A 752 38.30 -16.88 -37.80
CA LYS A 752 39.27 -18.00 -37.77
C LYS A 752 38.76 -19.31 -37.18
N LEU A 753 37.45 -19.47 -36.93
CA LEU A 753 36.92 -20.72 -36.34
C LEU A 753 36.91 -21.89 -37.35
N ALA A 754 36.64 -21.63 -38.62
CA ALA A 754 36.53 -22.67 -39.66
C ALA A 754 37.87 -23.03 -40.34
N SER A 755 38.88 -22.15 -40.30
CA SER A 755 40.11 -22.29 -41.09
C SER A 755 41.08 -23.37 -40.60
N GLY A 756 40.88 -23.90 -39.38
CA GLY A 756 41.73 -24.95 -38.79
C GLY A 756 41.19 -26.39 -38.94
N ARG A 757 39.93 -26.57 -39.35
CA ARG A 757 39.33 -27.89 -39.56
C ARG A 757 39.39 -28.23 -41.06
N SER A 758 40.46 -28.93 -41.43
CA SER A 758 40.74 -29.33 -42.82
C SER A 758 39.58 -30.10 -43.44
N GLU A 759 39.00 -29.59 -44.54
CA GLU A 759 38.27 -30.24 -45.66
C GLU A 759 37.32 -31.46 -45.43
N LYS A 760 37.14 -31.96 -44.21
CA LYS A 760 36.48 -33.24 -43.89
C LYS A 760 35.45 -33.08 -42.79
N SER A 761 34.35 -32.41 -43.09
CA SER A 761 33.03 -32.75 -42.55
C SER A 761 31.98 -31.82 -43.16
N SER A 762 31.49 -32.17 -44.35
CA SER A 762 30.33 -31.52 -44.97
C SER A 762 28.99 -31.87 -44.27
N GLY A 763 29.03 -32.16 -42.97
CA GLY A 763 27.89 -32.69 -42.20
C GLY A 763 27.86 -32.34 -40.72
N GLU A 764 28.81 -31.55 -40.20
CA GLU A 764 28.73 -31.04 -38.81
C GLU A 764 27.66 -29.93 -38.73
N GLU A 765 26.63 -30.12 -37.89
CA GLU A 765 25.70 -29.06 -37.50
C GLU A 765 26.24 -28.30 -36.28
N PHE A 766 26.20 -26.97 -36.34
CA PHE A 766 26.71 -26.12 -35.27
C PHE A 766 25.55 -25.42 -34.54
N VAL A 767 25.75 -25.11 -33.27
CA VAL A 767 24.78 -24.41 -32.44
C VAL A 767 25.43 -23.21 -31.79
N PHE A 768 24.76 -22.07 -31.93
CA PHE A 768 25.04 -20.85 -31.21
C PHE A 768 24.17 -20.79 -29.96
N THR A 769 24.76 -20.53 -28.80
CA THR A 769 24.05 -20.42 -27.51
C THR A 769 24.35 -19.11 -26.84
N VAL A 770 23.31 -18.47 -26.29
CA VAL A 770 23.44 -17.29 -25.41
C VAL A 770 22.69 -17.58 -24.13
N ARG A 771 23.34 -17.39 -22.98
CA ARG A 771 22.75 -17.60 -21.65
C ARG A 771 22.95 -16.39 -20.75
N ASN A 772 21.88 -15.92 -20.11
CA ASN A 772 21.98 -14.94 -19.04
C ASN A 772 22.42 -15.64 -17.76
N LEU A 773 23.55 -15.21 -17.20
CA LEU A 773 24.16 -15.84 -16.02
C LEU A 773 23.49 -15.43 -14.70
N GLN A 774 22.67 -14.39 -14.68
CA GLN A 774 22.00 -13.93 -13.47
C GLN A 774 20.70 -14.69 -13.19
N ASP A 775 19.88 -14.93 -14.21
CA ASP A 775 18.59 -15.61 -14.08
C ASP A 775 18.55 -17.02 -14.72
N GLY A 776 19.59 -17.37 -15.48
CA GLY A 776 19.79 -18.69 -16.05
C GLY A 776 19.09 -18.96 -17.39
N ARG A 777 18.31 -18.02 -17.94
CA ARG A 777 17.60 -18.20 -19.23
C ARG A 777 18.59 -18.30 -20.40
N SER A 778 18.27 -19.12 -21.41
CA SER A 778 19.15 -19.32 -22.59
C SER A 778 18.39 -19.51 -23.89
N ILE A 779 18.99 -19.07 -25.00
CA ILE A 779 18.53 -19.34 -26.38
C ILE A 779 19.60 -20.10 -27.15
N GLN A 780 19.14 -20.93 -28.09
CA GLN A 780 19.99 -21.69 -28.99
C GLN A 780 19.54 -21.50 -30.44
N LEU A 781 20.47 -21.19 -31.33
CA LEU A 781 20.22 -20.97 -32.75
C LEU A 781 21.11 -21.91 -33.59
N PRO A 782 20.57 -22.56 -34.64
CA PRO A 782 21.38 -23.39 -35.52
C PRO A 782 22.31 -22.52 -36.39
N LEU A 783 23.53 -22.99 -36.62
CA LEU A 783 24.53 -22.35 -37.47
C LEU A 783 24.94 -23.26 -38.64
N THR A 784 25.11 -22.65 -39.82
CA THR A 784 25.60 -23.34 -41.01
C THR A 784 27.11 -23.18 -41.16
N LEU A 785 27.74 -24.13 -41.86
CA LEU A 785 29.17 -24.07 -42.18
C LEU A 785 29.53 -22.82 -43.01
N ASP A 786 28.62 -22.34 -43.85
CA ASP A 786 28.81 -21.13 -44.66
C ASP A 786 28.83 -19.86 -43.79
N THR A 787 27.96 -19.78 -42.77
CA THR A 787 27.98 -18.67 -41.79
C THR A 787 29.27 -18.70 -40.97
N LEU A 788 29.77 -19.87 -40.58
CA LEU A 788 31.06 -20.01 -39.89
C LEU A 788 32.24 -19.57 -40.76
N ARG A 789 32.21 -19.87 -42.06
CA ARG A 789 33.24 -19.44 -43.03
C ARG A 789 33.19 -17.96 -43.33
N ALA A 790 32.00 -17.36 -43.32
CA ALA A 790 31.82 -15.91 -43.48
C ALA A 790 32.42 -15.11 -42.31
N GLY A 791 32.68 -15.76 -41.16
CA GLY A 791 33.39 -15.15 -40.03
C GLY A 791 32.55 -14.13 -39.25
N ARG A 792 31.24 -14.04 -39.51
CA ARG A 792 30.32 -13.11 -38.86
C ARG A 792 28.93 -13.72 -38.73
N LEU A 793 28.28 -13.48 -37.59
CA LEU A 793 26.88 -13.83 -37.33
C LEU A 793 26.15 -12.62 -36.76
N LEU A 794 24.92 -12.36 -37.20
CA LEU A 794 24.01 -11.47 -36.51
C LEU A 794 22.88 -12.32 -35.92
N ALA A 795 22.75 -12.32 -34.59
CA ALA A 795 21.77 -13.12 -33.86
C ALA A 795 20.79 -12.21 -33.12
N ASP A 796 19.49 -12.40 -33.38
CA ASP A 796 18.43 -11.73 -32.64
C ASP A 796 18.23 -12.44 -31.29
N CYS A 797 18.51 -11.73 -30.21
CA CYS A 797 18.47 -12.22 -28.84
C CYS A 797 17.37 -11.52 -28.01
N SER A 798 16.41 -10.86 -28.66
CA SER A 798 15.38 -10.05 -28.00
C SER A 798 14.51 -10.85 -27.02
N SER A 799 14.37 -12.16 -27.23
CA SER A 799 13.61 -13.06 -26.34
C SER A 799 14.28 -13.41 -25.01
N LEU A 800 15.56 -13.04 -24.81
CA LEU A 800 16.26 -13.24 -23.54
C LEU A 800 15.93 -12.18 -22.48
N GLU A 801 15.30 -11.06 -22.86
CA GLU A 801 14.92 -9.93 -21.99
C GLU A 801 15.98 -9.58 -20.92
N PRO A 802 16.97 -8.71 -21.20
CA PRO A 802 17.89 -8.24 -20.17
C PRO A 802 17.10 -7.46 -19.10
N LEU A 803 17.21 -7.91 -17.86
CA LEU A 803 16.40 -7.43 -16.74
C LEU A 803 17.03 -6.22 -16.04
N PHE A 804 18.33 -5.98 -16.25
CA PHE A 804 19.10 -4.98 -15.50
C PHE A 804 20.03 -4.13 -16.39
N PRO A 805 20.49 -2.96 -15.90
CA PRO A 805 21.36 -2.05 -16.66
C PRO A 805 22.73 -2.67 -17.05
N GLU A 806 23.18 -3.71 -16.33
CA GLU A 806 24.38 -4.50 -16.62
C GLU A 806 24.10 -5.98 -16.35
N ASP A 807 23.75 -6.72 -17.42
CA ASP A 807 23.59 -8.18 -17.40
C ASP A 807 24.82 -8.86 -18.02
N MET A 808 25.20 -10.04 -17.51
CA MET A 808 26.32 -10.82 -18.06
C MET A 808 25.77 -11.99 -18.88
N LEU A 809 26.07 -11.97 -20.17
CA LEU A 809 25.70 -13.02 -21.10
C LEU A 809 26.89 -13.92 -21.38
N LEU A 810 26.69 -15.23 -21.28
CA LEU A 810 27.65 -16.20 -21.79
C LEU A 810 27.28 -16.55 -23.22
N VAL A 811 28.19 -16.29 -24.15
CA VAL A 811 28.00 -16.52 -25.58
C VAL A 811 28.91 -17.64 -26.04
N GLN A 812 28.36 -18.65 -26.70
CA GLN A 812 29.05 -19.91 -27.00
C GLN A 812 28.70 -20.45 -28.39
N ILE A 813 29.69 -21.00 -29.10
CA ILE A 813 29.48 -21.80 -30.32
C ILE A 813 29.98 -23.23 -30.05
N SER A 814 29.15 -24.22 -30.33
CA SER A 814 29.48 -25.64 -30.17
C SER A 814 29.01 -26.49 -31.34
N ILE A 815 29.56 -27.69 -31.47
CA ILE A 815 29.06 -28.71 -32.41
C ILE A 815 27.87 -29.42 -31.79
N LYS A 816 26.79 -29.57 -32.54
CA LYS A 816 25.51 -30.10 -32.05
C LYS A 816 25.60 -31.58 -31.64
N GLU A 817 26.28 -32.41 -32.43
CA GLU A 817 26.33 -33.87 -32.20
C GLU A 817 27.34 -34.29 -31.13
N SER A 818 28.50 -33.60 -31.05
CA SER A 818 29.56 -33.94 -30.08
C SER A 818 29.56 -33.07 -28.83
N HIS A 819 28.75 -32.00 -28.80
CA HIS A 819 28.76 -30.94 -27.77
C HIS A 819 30.13 -30.24 -27.58
N GLU A 820 31.07 -30.45 -28.50
CA GLU A 820 32.39 -29.83 -28.43
C GLU A 820 32.27 -28.31 -28.58
N VAL A 821 32.83 -27.56 -27.63
CA VAL A 821 32.78 -26.10 -27.60
C VAL A 821 33.91 -25.51 -28.43
N LEU A 822 33.56 -24.76 -29.46
CA LEU A 822 34.53 -24.18 -30.40
C LEU A 822 35.00 -22.80 -29.97
N ALA A 823 34.12 -22.03 -29.33
CA ALA A 823 34.40 -20.70 -28.79
C ALA A 823 33.42 -20.34 -27.70
N THR A 824 33.87 -19.56 -26.71
CA THR A 824 33.02 -19.01 -25.65
C THR A 824 33.56 -17.66 -25.21
N MET A 825 32.67 -16.72 -24.93
CA MET A 825 33.02 -15.44 -24.33
C MET A 825 31.88 -14.94 -23.43
N PRO A 826 32.17 -14.58 -22.16
CA PRO A 826 31.25 -13.77 -21.37
C PRO A 826 31.28 -12.33 -21.87
N HIS A 827 30.11 -11.77 -22.14
CA HIS A 827 29.92 -10.38 -22.55
C HIS A 827 29.04 -9.65 -21.54
N VAL A 828 29.51 -8.50 -21.07
CA VAL A 828 28.70 -7.63 -20.21
C VAL A 828 27.92 -6.70 -21.11
N VAL A 829 26.61 -6.80 -21.04
CA VAL A 829 25.71 -5.97 -21.83
C VAL A 829 25.63 -4.61 -21.15
N ALA A 830 26.36 -3.65 -21.71
CA ALA A 830 26.36 -2.30 -21.16
C ALA A 830 25.11 -1.54 -21.60
N ILE A 831 24.65 -0.59 -20.78
CA ILE A 831 23.55 0.34 -21.08
C ILE A 831 23.68 0.96 -22.48
N LYS A 832 24.91 1.24 -22.92
CA LYS A 832 25.16 1.83 -24.25
C LYS A 832 24.83 0.87 -25.40
N GLU A 833 25.08 -0.42 -25.23
CA GLU A 833 24.80 -1.46 -26.24
C GLU A 833 23.31 -1.80 -26.30
N LEU A 834 22.63 -1.78 -25.15
CA LEU A 834 21.17 -1.84 -25.07
C LEU A 834 20.52 -0.68 -25.83
N LYS A 835 21.09 0.53 -25.70
CA LYS A 835 20.60 1.73 -26.41
C LYS A 835 20.83 1.69 -27.91
N THR A 836 21.85 0.98 -28.40
CA THR A 836 22.14 0.87 -29.83
C THR A 836 21.40 -0.27 -30.52
N GLY A 837 20.70 -1.15 -29.78
CA GLY A 837 20.02 -2.33 -30.36
C GLY A 837 20.98 -3.34 -30.98
N SER A 838 22.28 -3.18 -30.76
CA SER A 838 23.27 -4.14 -31.22
C SER A 838 24.52 -4.08 -30.38
N ALA A 839 25.04 -5.24 -29.99
CA ALA A 839 26.35 -5.38 -29.36
C ALA A 839 27.27 -6.22 -30.25
N THR A 840 28.55 -5.85 -30.34
CA THR A 840 29.53 -6.60 -31.13
C THR A 840 30.44 -7.40 -30.22
N ILE A 841 30.49 -8.72 -30.42
CA ILE A 841 31.31 -9.64 -29.65
C ILE A 841 32.35 -10.26 -30.59
N ASP A 842 33.62 -9.98 -30.32
CA ASP A 842 34.71 -10.55 -31.10
C ASP A 842 35.22 -11.86 -30.48
N LEU A 843 34.75 -12.98 -31.04
CA LEU A 843 35.22 -14.33 -30.73
C LEU A 843 36.43 -14.73 -31.59
N SER A 844 36.93 -13.88 -32.49
CA SER A 844 38.09 -14.17 -33.33
C SER A 844 39.43 -13.95 -32.62
N THR A 845 39.41 -13.29 -31.45
CA THR A 845 40.58 -13.05 -30.61
C THR A 845 41.20 -14.37 -30.12
N PRO A 846 42.53 -14.51 -30.10
CA PRO A 846 43.18 -15.70 -29.55
C PRO A 846 42.78 -15.95 -28.08
N GLU A 847 42.44 -14.89 -27.33
CA GLU A 847 41.98 -14.99 -25.95
C GLU A 847 40.59 -15.64 -25.79
N SER A 848 39.71 -15.61 -26.80
CA SER A 848 38.40 -16.27 -26.77
C SER A 848 38.51 -17.80 -26.70
N ARG A 849 39.60 -18.36 -27.25
CA ARG A 849 40.00 -19.77 -27.10
C ARG A 849 40.78 -20.01 -25.81
N ALA A 850 41.38 -18.96 -25.25
CA ALA A 850 42.25 -19.03 -24.08
C ALA A 850 41.51 -19.09 -22.74
N TRP A 851 40.19 -18.93 -22.68
CA TRP A 851 39.43 -19.26 -21.45
C TRP A 851 39.49 -20.75 -21.07
N TYR A 852 40.18 -21.56 -21.89
CA TYR A 852 40.61 -22.92 -21.56
C TYR A 852 42.00 -23.03 -20.87
N TYR A 853 42.77 -21.96 -20.63
CA TYR A 853 44.03 -21.96 -19.84
C TYR A 853 44.33 -20.57 -19.21
N PRO A 854 44.94 -20.45 -18.01
CA PRO A 854 44.65 -19.38 -17.06
C PRO A 854 45.15 -17.99 -17.48
N PHE A 855 44.19 -17.05 -17.41
CA PHE A 855 44.23 -15.60 -17.18
C PHE A 855 45.57 -14.84 -17.31
N HIS A 856 45.67 -14.04 -18.38
CA HIS A 856 46.66 -12.97 -18.49
C HIS A 856 46.33 -11.77 -17.58
N ALA A 857 47.39 -11.16 -17.05
CA ALA A 857 47.38 -10.19 -15.95
C ALA A 857 46.77 -8.80 -16.24
N ASP A 858 46.36 -8.51 -17.48
CA ASP A 858 45.95 -7.15 -17.91
C ASP A 858 44.47 -7.04 -18.33
N SER A 859 43.62 -8.01 -17.99
CA SER A 859 42.17 -7.84 -18.14
C SER A 859 41.60 -6.90 -17.04
N PRO A 860 40.79 -5.88 -17.40
CA PRO A 860 40.21 -4.94 -16.45
C PRO A 860 39.12 -5.54 -15.56
N PHE A 861 38.71 -6.80 -15.81
CA PHE A 861 37.77 -7.52 -14.96
C PHE A 861 38.52 -8.45 -13.99
N ARG A 862 38.65 -8.01 -12.73
CA ARG A 862 38.96 -8.90 -11.61
C ARG A 862 37.65 -9.39 -10.98
N PRO A 863 37.47 -10.71 -10.76
CA PRO A 863 36.28 -11.21 -10.09
C PRO A 863 36.22 -10.73 -8.62
N PRO A 864 35.02 -10.66 -8.02
CA PRO A 864 34.87 -10.20 -6.64
C PRO A 864 35.53 -11.18 -5.64
N LEU A 865 36.34 -10.61 -4.73
CA LEU A 865 37.22 -11.21 -3.71
C LEU A 865 36.59 -12.18 -2.67
N ARG A 866 35.34 -12.60 -2.82
CA ARG A 866 34.57 -13.28 -1.75
C ARG A 866 34.42 -14.79 -1.89
N HIS A 867 34.85 -15.37 -3.00
CA HIS A 867 34.69 -16.81 -3.23
C HIS A 867 36.02 -17.45 -3.61
N PHE A 868 36.35 -18.54 -2.93
CA PHE A 868 37.51 -19.38 -3.24
C PHE A 868 37.02 -20.74 -3.70
N PHE A 869 37.56 -21.22 -4.81
CA PHE A 869 37.11 -22.44 -5.46
C PHE A 869 38.12 -23.56 -5.24
N VAL A 870 37.69 -24.68 -4.68
CA VAL A 870 38.53 -25.90 -4.64
C VAL A 870 37.91 -26.93 -5.56
N SER A 871 38.69 -27.41 -6.52
CA SER A 871 38.30 -28.49 -7.42
C SER A 871 39.10 -29.74 -7.07
N LEU A 872 38.39 -30.84 -6.83
CA LEU A 872 38.98 -32.16 -6.62
C LEU A 872 38.83 -32.99 -7.89
N GLN A 873 39.96 -33.40 -8.46
CA GLN A 873 39.99 -34.27 -9.63
C GLN A 873 40.12 -35.73 -9.17
N CYS A 874 38.98 -36.41 -9.04
CA CYS A 874 38.90 -37.84 -8.74
C CYS A 874 37.58 -38.41 -9.31
N PRO A 875 37.64 -39.14 -10.44
CA PRO A 875 36.44 -39.65 -11.12
C PRO A 875 35.63 -40.69 -10.33
N GLU A 876 36.25 -41.38 -9.38
CA GLU A 876 35.60 -42.38 -8.53
C GLU A 876 34.81 -41.70 -7.40
N MET A 877 35.38 -40.65 -6.82
CA MET A 877 34.77 -39.87 -5.75
C MET A 877 33.67 -38.93 -6.27
N ALA A 878 33.86 -38.35 -7.46
CA ALA A 878 32.83 -37.60 -8.15
C ALA A 878 31.59 -38.47 -8.42
N ARG A 879 31.78 -39.76 -8.79
CA ARG A 879 30.69 -40.73 -8.90
C ARG A 879 30.01 -41.08 -7.58
N ALA A 880 30.75 -41.16 -6.47
CA ALA A 880 30.19 -41.42 -5.14
C ALA A 880 29.39 -40.21 -4.58
N ILE A 881 29.84 -38.99 -4.86
CA ILE A 881 29.20 -37.73 -4.41
C ILE A 881 28.00 -37.36 -5.32
N ALA A 882 28.03 -37.73 -6.61
CA ALA A 882 26.96 -37.43 -7.57
C ALA A 882 25.70 -38.31 -7.43
N GLY A 883 25.69 -39.31 -6.54
CA GLY A 883 24.52 -40.16 -6.30
C GLY A 883 23.48 -39.54 -5.35
N ASP A 884 22.32 -39.15 -5.89
CA ASP A 884 21.00 -38.85 -5.27
C ASP A 884 20.93 -38.08 -3.92
N SER A 885 21.99 -37.35 -3.51
CA SER A 885 21.96 -36.51 -2.31
C SER A 885 22.48 -35.08 -2.57
N PRO A 886 21.64 -34.02 -2.54
CA PRO A 886 22.03 -32.68 -2.94
C PRO A 886 22.62 -31.82 -1.80
N ALA A 887 23.29 -32.39 -0.79
CA ALA A 887 23.93 -31.57 0.24
C ALA A 887 25.02 -32.30 1.02
N TYR A 888 26.25 -32.31 0.50
CA TYR A 888 27.44 -32.54 1.32
C TYR A 888 27.88 -31.21 1.92
N ARG A 889 28.19 -31.22 3.23
CA ARG A 889 28.76 -30.06 3.91
C ARG A 889 30.26 -30.14 3.83
N VAL A 890 30.91 -29.02 3.51
CA VAL A 890 32.36 -28.99 3.30
C VAL A 890 32.98 -27.90 4.16
N GLU A 891 34.06 -28.23 4.84
CA GLU A 891 34.80 -27.31 5.69
C GLU A 891 36.24 -27.21 5.20
N LEU A 892 36.73 -25.98 5.07
CA LEU A 892 38.12 -25.70 4.77
C LEU A 892 38.73 -24.96 5.97
N ARG A 893 39.62 -25.64 6.70
CA ARG A 893 40.27 -25.10 7.89
C ARG A 893 41.72 -24.74 7.60
N ASN A 894 42.14 -23.53 7.93
CA ASN A 894 43.55 -23.18 7.92
C ASN A 894 44.19 -23.57 9.26
N HIS A 895 45.21 -24.43 9.24
CA HIS A 895 45.89 -24.89 10.47
C HIS A 895 46.72 -23.79 11.14
N ASN A 896 47.19 -22.82 10.35
CA ASN A 896 48.07 -21.75 10.82
C ASN A 896 47.27 -20.65 11.53
N THR A 897 46.08 -20.32 11.02
CA THR A 897 45.23 -19.26 11.57
C THR A 897 44.01 -19.78 12.34
N ASN A 898 43.76 -21.09 12.30
CA ASN A 898 42.61 -21.79 12.88
C ASN A 898 41.24 -21.32 12.33
N THR A 899 41.23 -20.56 11.23
CA THR A 899 39.99 -20.10 10.57
C THR A 899 39.33 -21.24 9.80
N VAL A 900 37.99 -21.27 9.80
CA VAL A 900 37.20 -22.30 9.12
C VAL A 900 36.22 -21.65 8.15
N ALA A 901 36.33 -21.99 6.88
CA ALA A 901 35.37 -21.63 5.84
C ALA A 901 34.39 -22.79 5.62
N GLN A 902 33.10 -22.47 5.49
CA GLN A 902 32.09 -23.47 5.11
C GLN A 902 31.74 -23.30 3.63
N GLY A 903 31.67 -24.43 2.93
CA GLY A 903 31.38 -24.49 1.50
C GLY A 903 30.31 -25.51 1.17
N ARG A 904 29.85 -25.45 -0.08
CA ARG A 904 28.87 -26.39 -0.64
C ARG A 904 29.44 -27.05 -1.90
N THR A 905 28.98 -28.27 -2.17
CA THR A 905 29.29 -28.99 -3.41
C THR A 905 28.65 -28.31 -4.62
N HIS A 906 29.43 -28.16 -5.67
CA HIS A 906 29.01 -27.77 -7.00
C HIS A 906 29.31 -28.96 -7.94
N ALA A 907 28.30 -29.79 -8.17
CA ALA A 907 28.45 -31.01 -8.96
C ALA A 907 27.91 -30.79 -10.37
N GLU A 908 28.79 -30.53 -11.33
CA GLU A 908 28.45 -30.43 -12.76
C GLU A 908 29.31 -31.37 -13.65
N ASP A 909 30.21 -32.19 -13.08
CA ASP A 909 31.09 -33.10 -13.83
C ASP A 909 31.27 -34.46 -13.10
N PRO A 910 31.05 -35.63 -13.74
CA PRO A 910 31.31 -36.94 -13.15
C PRO A 910 32.79 -37.30 -12.95
N ALA A 911 33.73 -36.48 -13.45
CA ALA A 911 35.17 -36.65 -13.25
C ALA A 911 35.77 -35.74 -12.16
N ARG A 912 35.05 -34.68 -11.75
CA ARG A 912 35.56 -33.61 -10.88
C ARG A 912 34.48 -33.07 -9.95
N VAL A 913 34.84 -32.80 -8.69
CA VAL A 913 33.92 -32.18 -7.72
C VAL A 913 34.43 -30.80 -7.35
N GLY A 914 33.62 -29.78 -7.63
CA GLY A 914 33.90 -28.40 -7.23
C GLY A 914 33.29 -28.06 -5.88
N PHE A 915 34.00 -27.25 -5.11
CA PHE A 915 33.53 -26.72 -3.83
C PHE A 915 33.69 -25.20 -3.83
N ILE A 916 32.61 -24.51 -3.49
CA ILE A 916 32.59 -23.06 -3.40
C ILE A 916 32.58 -22.69 -1.92
N PHE A 917 33.60 -21.96 -1.49
CA PHE A 917 33.71 -21.46 -0.13
C PHE A 917 33.40 -19.97 -0.09
N ASN A 918 32.50 -19.59 0.82
CA ASN A 918 32.18 -18.20 1.06
C ASN A 918 33.16 -17.65 2.10
N SER A 919 33.96 -16.66 1.72
CA SER A 919 34.93 -15.99 2.59
C SER A 919 34.67 -14.49 2.64
N THR A 920 34.78 -13.92 3.83
CA THR A 920 34.72 -12.48 4.06
C THR A 920 35.94 -11.74 3.49
N SER A 921 37.10 -12.42 3.34
CA SER A 921 38.36 -11.83 2.83
C SER A 921 39.42 -12.88 2.40
N ARG A 922 40.16 -12.59 1.31
CA ARG A 922 41.28 -13.40 0.76
C ARG A 922 42.37 -13.74 1.78
N ARG A 923 42.66 -12.85 2.74
CA ARG A 923 43.83 -12.93 3.66
C ARG A 923 43.58 -13.66 4.98
N ASP A 924 42.31 -13.96 5.28
CA ASP A 924 41.91 -14.57 6.56
C ASP A 924 41.88 -16.09 6.49
N ILE A 925 41.68 -16.65 5.29
CA ILE A 925 41.63 -18.11 5.08
C ILE A 925 42.89 -18.62 4.37
N MET A 926 43.59 -17.81 3.57
CA MET A 926 44.74 -18.29 2.78
C MET A 926 45.89 -17.29 2.74
N ARG A 927 47.06 -17.70 3.22
CA ARG A 927 48.33 -17.01 2.98
C ARG A 927 49.32 -17.97 2.35
N GLU A 928 50.27 -17.43 1.60
CA GLU A 928 51.27 -18.23 0.91
C GLU A 928 52.09 -19.02 1.93
N GLY A 929 52.10 -20.34 1.81
CA GLY A 929 52.76 -21.25 2.75
C GLY A 929 51.88 -21.79 3.88
N ASP A 930 50.61 -21.35 4.01
CA ASP A 930 49.69 -21.92 5.00
C ASP A 930 49.28 -23.35 4.61
N GLN A 931 48.92 -24.17 5.61
CA GLN A 931 48.36 -25.51 5.41
C GLN A 931 46.86 -25.50 5.65
N LEU A 932 46.08 -25.91 4.64
CA LEU A 932 44.63 -26.03 4.75
C LEU A 932 44.20 -27.48 4.83
N ARG A 933 43.23 -27.77 5.68
CA ARG A 933 42.48 -29.03 5.73
C ARG A 933 41.12 -28.88 5.09
N LEU A 934 40.87 -29.64 4.04
CA LEU A 934 39.54 -29.82 3.49
C LEU A 934 38.89 -31.05 4.11
N LYS A 935 37.72 -30.86 4.72
CA LYS A 935 36.86 -31.93 5.23
C LYS A 935 35.52 -31.95 4.53
N VAL A 936 35.08 -33.13 4.10
CA VAL A 936 33.76 -33.36 3.51
C VAL A 936 32.96 -34.25 4.44
N PHE A 937 31.72 -33.85 4.72
CA PHE A 937 30.79 -34.57 5.57
C PHE A 937 29.57 -35.01 4.77
N ASP A 938 29.10 -36.23 5.01
CA ASP A 938 27.84 -36.73 4.47
C ASP A 938 26.62 -36.18 5.23
N ARG A 939 25.41 -36.62 4.83
CA ARG A 939 24.15 -36.21 5.46
C ARG A 939 24.00 -36.59 6.93
N ASN A 940 24.75 -37.58 7.41
CA ASN A 940 24.75 -38.01 8.81
C ASN A 940 25.84 -37.29 9.63
N SER A 941 26.50 -36.29 9.04
CA SER A 941 27.65 -35.59 9.62
C SER A 941 28.86 -36.50 9.88
N ALA A 942 28.94 -37.65 9.21
CA ALA A 942 30.13 -38.49 9.22
C ALA A 942 31.17 -37.91 8.24
N GLU A 943 32.43 -37.83 8.66
CA GLU A 943 33.53 -37.38 7.82
C GLU A 943 33.84 -38.44 6.78
N VAL A 944 33.65 -38.10 5.50
CA VAL A 944 33.89 -39.01 4.36
C VAL A 944 35.19 -38.71 3.64
N LEU A 945 35.77 -37.53 3.84
CA LEU A 945 37.06 -37.14 3.30
C LEU A 945 37.70 -36.09 4.21
N SER A 946 38.99 -36.25 4.47
CA SER A 946 39.81 -35.18 5.02
C SER A 946 41.18 -35.21 4.38
N MET A 947 41.65 -34.06 3.89
CA MET A 947 42.99 -33.92 3.31
C MET A 947 43.61 -32.58 3.66
N ASP A 948 44.92 -32.58 3.79
CA ASP A 948 45.72 -31.36 3.96
C ASP A 948 46.43 -31.00 2.66
N PHE A 949 46.50 -29.71 2.35
CA PHE A 949 47.29 -29.20 1.23
C PHE A 949 47.87 -27.81 1.53
N PRO A 950 49.06 -27.52 0.99
CA PRO A 950 49.65 -26.19 1.08
C PRO A 950 48.92 -25.19 0.19
N VAL A 951 48.86 -23.94 0.65
CA VAL A 951 48.54 -22.78 -0.17
C VAL A 951 49.81 -22.32 -0.87
N LEU A 952 49.83 -22.45 -2.19
CA LEU A 952 50.86 -21.90 -3.05
C LEU A 952 50.48 -20.48 -3.47
N LYS A 953 51.48 -19.72 -3.91
CA LYS A 953 51.29 -18.35 -4.41
C LYS A 953 50.26 -18.28 -5.53
N GLU A 954 50.36 -19.23 -6.45
CA GLU A 954 49.48 -19.40 -7.60
C GLU A 954 48.01 -19.55 -7.17
N ASP A 955 47.75 -20.32 -6.10
CA ASP A 955 46.38 -20.52 -5.58
C ASP A 955 45.75 -19.23 -5.05
N ILE A 956 46.59 -18.35 -4.49
CA ILE A 956 46.17 -17.05 -3.94
C ILE A 956 45.87 -16.09 -5.09
N ASP A 957 46.67 -16.12 -6.15
CA ASP A 957 46.54 -15.24 -7.32
C ASP A 957 45.41 -15.67 -8.26
N GLU A 958 45.16 -16.97 -8.42
CA GLU A 958 44.11 -17.53 -9.28
C GLU A 958 42.76 -17.75 -8.57
N PHE A 959 42.67 -17.49 -7.26
CA PHE A 959 41.46 -17.68 -6.44
C PHE A 959 40.84 -19.09 -6.54
N SER A 960 41.65 -20.07 -6.90
CA SER A 960 41.22 -21.46 -6.95
C SER A 960 42.37 -22.43 -6.64
N LYS A 961 42.02 -23.63 -6.18
CA LYS A 961 42.94 -24.76 -6.03
C LYS A 961 42.39 -25.96 -6.77
N SER A 962 43.18 -26.54 -7.66
CA SER A 962 42.90 -27.87 -8.21
C SER A 962 43.77 -28.90 -7.49
N ILE A 963 43.13 -29.93 -6.94
CA ILE A 963 43.79 -31.03 -6.22
C ILE A 963 43.61 -32.31 -7.02
N VAL A 964 44.74 -32.90 -7.44
CA VAL A 964 44.77 -34.17 -8.18
C VAL A 964 45.24 -35.28 -7.24
N LEU A 965 44.35 -36.21 -6.90
CA LEU A 965 44.55 -37.19 -5.83
C LEU A 965 45.62 -38.25 -6.13
N GLU A 966 45.94 -38.50 -7.41
CA GLU A 966 46.98 -39.45 -7.82
C GLU A 966 48.39 -39.10 -7.31
N SER A 967 48.62 -37.85 -6.91
CA SER A 967 49.92 -37.34 -6.49
C SER A 967 50.26 -37.49 -5.00
N LEU A 968 49.32 -37.92 -4.15
CA LEU A 968 49.43 -37.83 -2.68
C LEU A 968 49.40 -39.17 -1.92
N GLY A 969 49.27 -40.32 -2.60
CA GLY A 969 49.49 -41.65 -1.99
C GLY A 969 48.50 -42.06 -0.88
N TYR A 970 47.30 -41.49 -0.83
CA TYR A 970 46.29 -41.84 0.18
C TYR A 970 45.36 -42.96 -0.31
N TYR A 971 45.18 -43.99 0.54
CA TYR A 971 44.21 -45.06 0.33
C TYR A 971 42.80 -44.60 0.70
N PHE A 972 41.85 -44.70 -0.23
CA PHE A 972 40.42 -44.61 0.04
C PHE A 972 39.91 -45.93 0.62
N SER A 973 39.27 -45.91 1.80
CA SER A 973 38.38 -47.00 2.19
C SER A 973 37.03 -46.78 1.51
N ALA A 974 36.80 -47.46 0.38
CA ALA A 974 35.51 -47.45 -0.28
C ALA A 974 34.43 -47.99 0.69
N MET A 975 33.36 -47.21 0.92
CA MET A 975 32.12 -47.81 1.41
C MET A 975 31.56 -48.70 0.29
N GLU A 976 31.47 -49.99 0.54
CA GLU A 976 30.69 -50.90 -0.30
C GLU A 976 29.24 -50.42 -0.39
N PRO A 977 28.60 -50.50 -1.57
CA PRO A 977 27.19 -50.19 -1.71
C PRO A 977 26.35 -51.25 -0.96
N PRO A 978 25.27 -50.87 -0.26
CA PRO A 978 24.37 -51.84 0.36
C PRO A 978 23.52 -52.51 -0.74
N ALA A 979 24.06 -53.55 -1.36
CA ALA A 979 23.33 -54.39 -2.29
C ALA A 979 23.66 -55.88 -2.08
N GLU A 980 23.52 -56.40 -0.86
CA GLU A 980 23.44 -57.85 -0.65
C GLU A 980 22.74 -58.25 0.67
N LYS A 981 21.48 -57.84 0.86
CA LYS A 981 20.55 -58.54 1.78
C LYS A 981 19.12 -58.53 1.24
N ALA A 982 18.94 -59.07 0.04
CA ALA A 982 17.64 -59.57 -0.41
C ALA A 982 17.82 -60.67 -1.47
N ARG A 983 18.44 -61.79 -1.06
CA ARG A 983 18.20 -63.13 -1.61
C ARG A 983 19.06 -64.15 -0.86
N GLU A 984 18.54 -64.67 0.24
CA GLU A 984 18.60 -66.10 0.53
C GLU A 984 17.58 -66.41 1.64
N ALA A 985 16.43 -66.94 1.21
CA ALA A 985 15.74 -67.93 2.01
C ALA A 985 16.50 -69.26 1.80
N GLY A 986 16.98 -69.86 2.88
CA GLY A 986 17.54 -71.21 2.87
C GLY A 986 18.58 -71.43 3.97
N GLY A 987 18.15 -71.92 5.14
CA GLY A 987 19.03 -72.37 6.22
C GLY A 987 18.57 -71.95 7.60
#